data_AF-A0A945UR17-F1
#
_entry.id   AF-A0A945UR17-F1
#
_cell.length_a   1.000
_cell.length_b   1.000
_cell.length_c   1.000
_cell.angle_alpha   90.00
_cell.angle_beta   90.00
_cell.angle_gamma   90.00
#
_symmetry.space_group_name_H-M   'P 1'
#
loop_
_entity.id
_entity.type
_entity.pdbx_description
1 polymer ?
#
loop_
_entity_poly.entity_id
_entity_poly.type
_entity_poly.pdbx_seq_one_letter_code
_entity_poly.pdbx_strand_id
1 'polypeptide(L)'
;MSPQTHRLDTGGRIERSETLSFRFDGQTMQGHPGDTLASALLANGVRLVGRSFKYHRPRGLMAAGGGEPNGLVRLRTGGRAEPNVRATDVLLYDGLVAESQNRWPSLNFDLGALNDRLSPLFPAGFYYKTFMWPASMWPTYEAVIRRMAGLGRAAAEADPDRYEKQYAHCDVLVVGGGPAGLAAALWAGRTGARVLLVDEGAEFGGALLGNGQTIDGAPGMDWVAAIVKNLNKAENIRLLPRTTVTSYHDHNALTMLERVADHLAAPEPDQPRQRLWQVRAKQVILATGALERPLVLANNDRPGVMLAGSVQTYINRYGVRPGQRAVVFTNNDSAYRAALDLSKAGIKIAALVDLRQTAPLGWLPDLDDAGIEVMVDRAVTAVEGRQSVTSVRIGKLNDAGTEVIGGLGRHVDCDLLCFSGGWTPSLHLLSQSGTRLLWDEGLGCFLPGPATQAVRVVGTAGGDCSLQDCLTLGAEAGNQAANDAGHRRRGRGPRKPVAGEEPTLSPPRPLWSIPGKGKAFVDFQSDVTAADLRLAAREGYRSIEHVKRYTTTGMGTDQGRTSNINALGIVAEALDVAIPEVGHTTFRPPFSPVTFGALAGRRIGTLLDPVRRTPMHSWHQANGAAFELVGQWHRPYYYPRPGEDMDRAVDREVLAARSSLAIMDATTLGKIDIRGADAAEFLNRVYVNGWKGLKVGGCRYGLMLGEDGMVFDDGVTARLDEDHFHMTTTTGGAAHVLDWLESWSQTEWPELQLYCTSATEQWAVAAVCGPNARRLMADLCPDWDLSPEAFPHMSWQDGEVAGLSARVFRIGFTGELSFEINVPAGHGPALWHALMTAGEKYAITPFGTEAMHVLRAEVGFIMVGQETDGTVTPHDLGLGRMVSSKKDFLGKRSLSRSDTMRQDRPQLVGLLPEDPQLRVPEGAQLIAGADPAPPQRGQGHVTSSYRSPNLGRTFALGLLQGGHERHGETIHIAFDGSAVPAAVTAPRFLDPGEAAK
;
A
#
# COMPACT_ATOMS: atom_id res chain seq x y z
N MET A 1 29.40 41.07 3.79
CA MET A 1 28.79 40.38 4.94
C MET A 1 27.84 39.33 4.38
N SER A 2 27.92 38.09 4.86
CA SER A 2 27.01 37.01 4.41
C SER A 2 25.55 37.41 4.70
N PRO A 3 24.60 37.17 3.79
CA PRO A 3 23.17 37.38 4.06
C PRO A 3 22.63 36.44 5.15
N GLN A 4 23.36 35.37 5.50
CA GLN A 4 23.00 34.45 6.58
C GLN A 4 23.53 34.94 7.94
N THR A 5 22.72 35.70 8.66
CA THR A 5 23.09 36.34 9.94
C THR A 5 23.34 35.36 11.09
N HIS A 6 22.88 34.11 10.98
CA HIS A 6 22.98 33.08 12.02
C HIS A 6 24.00 31.97 11.69
N ARG A 7 24.60 31.99 10.50
CA ARG A 7 25.65 31.04 10.11
C ARG A 7 26.96 31.39 10.83
N LEU A 8 27.70 30.37 11.26
CA LEU A 8 29.09 30.48 11.71
C LEU A 8 30.01 30.69 10.51
N ASP A 9 31.07 31.48 10.71
CA ASP A 9 32.05 31.78 9.66
C ASP A 9 32.82 30.53 9.19
N THR A 10 33.00 29.55 10.08
CA THR A 10 33.70 28.29 9.82
C THR A 10 32.90 27.09 10.35
N GLY A 11 33.36 25.88 10.04
CA GLY A 11 32.76 24.64 10.51
C GLY A 11 31.50 24.21 9.73
N GLY A 12 30.81 23.19 10.25
CA GLY A 12 29.73 22.50 9.56
C GLY A 12 30.24 21.50 8.51
N ARG A 13 29.35 20.58 8.14
CA ARG A 13 29.50 19.55 7.11
C ARG A 13 28.72 19.96 5.86
N ILE A 14 29.01 21.17 5.39
CA ILE A 14 28.38 21.82 4.24
C ILE A 14 29.45 22.28 3.25
N GLU A 15 29.11 22.33 1.96
CA GLU A 15 30.01 22.83 0.93
C GLU A 15 29.89 24.35 0.80
N ARG A 16 30.82 25.08 1.42
CA ARG A 16 30.77 26.54 1.48
C ARG A 16 31.25 27.23 0.19
N SER A 17 31.90 26.50 -0.72
CA SER A 17 32.33 27.04 -2.01
C SER A 17 31.18 27.25 -3.00
N GLU A 18 30.03 26.61 -2.76
CA GLU A 18 28.83 26.72 -3.59
C GLU A 18 27.68 27.33 -2.78
N THR A 19 26.84 28.13 -3.44
CA THR A 19 25.63 28.71 -2.82
C THR A 19 24.40 28.25 -3.58
N LEU A 20 23.42 27.72 -2.85
CA LEU A 20 22.12 27.31 -3.37
C LEU A 20 21.09 28.42 -3.08
N SER A 21 20.21 28.69 -4.04
CA SER A 21 19.08 29.59 -3.87
C SER A 21 17.80 28.78 -3.64
N PHE A 22 17.00 29.15 -2.64
CA PHE A 22 15.70 28.53 -2.39
C PHE A 22 14.66 29.56 -1.99
N ARG A 23 13.38 29.17 -2.01
CA ARG A 23 12.26 30.03 -1.61
C ARG A 23 11.48 29.42 -0.45
N PHE A 24 11.23 30.23 0.57
CA PHE A 24 10.31 29.90 1.66
C PHE A 24 9.26 31.00 1.81
N ASP A 25 7.98 30.63 1.71
CA ASP A 25 6.86 31.58 1.75
C ASP A 25 7.01 32.75 0.74
N GLY A 26 7.58 32.45 -0.43
CA GLY A 26 7.84 33.43 -1.50
C GLY A 26 9.10 34.28 -1.34
N GLN A 27 9.77 34.23 -0.18
CA GLN A 27 11.03 34.93 0.04
C GLN A 27 12.21 34.09 -0.43
N THR A 28 13.13 34.69 -1.20
CA THR A 28 14.35 34.03 -1.67
C THR A 28 15.42 34.09 -0.59
N MET A 29 16.04 32.95 -0.31
CA MET A 29 17.05 32.75 0.72
C MET A 29 18.22 31.93 0.16
N GLN A 30 19.34 31.93 0.87
CA GLN A 30 20.56 31.22 0.44
C GLN A 30 20.91 30.09 1.41
N GLY A 31 21.49 29.01 0.89
CA GLY A 31 22.03 27.88 1.64
C GLY A 31 23.25 27.28 0.95
N HIS A 32 23.71 26.15 1.45
CA HIS A 32 24.86 25.43 0.92
C HIS A 32 24.50 23.96 0.66
N PRO A 33 25.13 23.28 -0.31
CA PRO A 33 25.02 21.83 -0.41
C PRO A 33 25.41 21.18 0.92
N GLY A 34 24.62 20.20 1.35
CA GLY A 34 24.71 19.59 2.68
C GLY A 34 23.75 20.18 3.72
N ASP A 35 23.20 21.38 3.49
CA ASP A 35 22.10 21.88 4.32
C ASP A 35 20.84 21.01 4.15
N THR A 36 20.07 20.93 5.22
CA THR A 36 18.62 20.69 5.15
C THR A 36 17.86 22.02 5.02
N LEU A 37 16.60 21.96 4.58
CA LEU A 37 15.73 23.14 4.58
C LEU A 37 15.66 23.77 5.99
N ALA A 38 15.55 22.95 7.04
CA ALA A 38 15.53 23.44 8.42
C ALA A 38 16.82 24.21 8.80
N SER A 39 18.00 23.66 8.52
CA SER A 39 19.27 24.34 8.81
C SER A 39 19.44 25.63 7.99
N ALA A 40 19.02 25.62 6.72
CA ALA A 40 19.09 26.81 5.88
C ALA A 40 18.13 27.91 6.38
N LEU A 41 16.92 27.56 6.80
CA LEU A 41 15.98 28.51 7.42
C LEU A 41 16.58 29.17 8.67
N LEU A 42 17.15 28.37 9.58
CA LEU A 42 17.80 28.90 10.79
C LEU A 42 18.99 29.80 10.45
N ALA A 43 19.82 29.44 9.47
CA ALA A 43 20.96 30.25 9.05
C ALA A 43 20.57 31.63 8.52
N ASN A 44 19.40 31.74 7.88
CA ASN A 44 18.81 32.99 7.41
C ASN A 44 17.99 33.71 8.51
N GLY A 45 18.05 33.25 9.77
CA GLY A 45 17.37 33.88 10.91
C GLY A 45 15.87 33.60 11.00
N VAL A 46 15.36 32.61 10.27
CA VAL A 46 13.95 32.23 10.34
C VAL A 46 13.70 31.41 11.61
N ARG A 47 12.98 32.01 12.57
CA ARG A 47 12.60 31.35 13.83
C ARG A 47 11.19 30.76 13.78
N LEU A 48 10.28 31.42 13.08
CA LEU A 48 8.90 31.02 12.92
C LEU A 48 8.76 30.25 11.60
N VAL A 49 8.40 28.97 11.66
CA VAL A 49 8.32 28.07 10.49
C VAL A 49 6.90 27.59 10.19
N GLY A 50 6.00 27.72 11.16
CA GLY A 50 4.61 27.31 11.01
C GLY A 50 3.72 27.81 12.15
N ARG A 51 2.46 27.39 12.09
CA ARG A 51 1.44 27.65 13.11
C ARG A 51 0.86 26.34 13.60
N SER A 52 0.53 26.30 14.88
CA SER A 52 -0.06 25.11 15.48
C SER A 52 -1.46 24.84 14.92
N PHE A 53 -1.80 23.57 14.80
CA PHE A 53 -3.00 23.10 14.11
C PHE A 53 -4.32 23.66 14.67
N LYS A 54 -4.49 23.64 16.00
CA LYS A 54 -5.74 24.00 16.69
C LYS A 54 -5.72 25.42 17.21
N TYR A 55 -4.62 25.80 17.87
CA TYR A 55 -4.50 27.09 18.55
C TYR A 55 -3.85 28.19 17.70
N HIS A 56 -3.31 27.87 16.51
CA HIS A 56 -2.57 28.80 15.67
C HIS A 56 -1.42 29.51 16.41
N ARG A 57 -0.82 28.83 17.38
CA ARG A 57 0.31 29.35 18.14
C ARG A 57 1.56 29.37 17.25
N PRO A 58 2.44 30.38 17.38
CA PRO A 58 3.71 30.40 16.66
C PRO A 58 4.52 29.13 16.94
N ARG A 59 5.04 28.48 15.89
CA ARG A 59 5.89 27.27 16.02
C ARG A 59 7.23 27.44 15.30
N GLY A 60 8.30 27.06 16.00
CA GLY A 60 9.66 27.01 15.49
C GLY A 60 10.13 25.55 15.36
N LEU A 61 11.28 25.36 14.72
CA LEU A 61 11.96 24.05 14.70
C LEU A 61 12.30 23.62 16.14
N MET A 62 12.13 22.34 16.44
CA MET A 62 12.41 21.77 17.77
C MET A 62 13.52 20.72 17.71
N ALA A 63 13.58 19.94 16.63
CA ALA A 63 14.51 18.83 16.42
C ALA A 63 15.42 19.08 15.21
N ALA A 64 16.35 18.15 14.93
CA ALA A 64 17.28 18.18 13.79
C ALA A 64 17.26 16.88 12.95
N GLY A 65 16.12 16.20 12.90
CA GLY A 65 15.93 14.96 12.12
C GLY A 65 14.47 14.50 12.09
N GLY A 66 14.24 13.19 11.96
CA GLY A 66 12.90 12.62 11.83
C GLY A 66 12.00 12.72 13.08
N GLY A 67 12.49 13.30 14.18
CA GLY A 67 11.69 13.61 15.38
C GLY A 67 11.04 15.00 15.36
N GLU A 68 11.17 15.78 14.28
CA GLU A 68 10.63 17.15 14.17
C GLU A 68 9.09 17.17 14.10
N PRO A 69 8.39 17.81 15.06
CA PRO A 69 6.92 17.83 15.06
C PRO A 69 6.32 19.15 14.54
N ASN A 70 7.10 20.23 14.45
CA ASN A 70 6.60 21.58 14.15
C ASN A 70 6.89 22.03 12.72
N GLY A 71 8.10 21.79 12.24
CA GLY A 71 8.62 22.26 10.94
C GLY A 71 8.05 21.52 9.73
N LEU A 72 6.72 21.48 9.61
CA LEU A 72 6.01 20.87 8.49
C LEU A 72 5.74 21.89 7.38
N VAL A 73 6.19 21.57 6.17
CA VAL A 73 6.08 22.45 4.99
C VAL A 73 5.38 21.75 3.84
N ARG A 74 4.79 22.54 2.94
CA ARG A 74 4.48 22.06 1.59
C ARG A 74 5.69 22.29 0.69
N LEU A 75 6.20 21.23 0.07
CA LEU A 75 7.28 21.31 -0.90
C LEU A 75 6.75 21.37 -2.33
N ARG A 76 7.54 22.01 -3.22
CA ARG A 76 7.33 22.04 -4.68
C ARG A 76 5.96 22.63 -5.07
N THR A 77 5.63 22.55 -6.35
CA THR A 77 4.42 23.14 -6.96
C THR A 77 3.81 22.20 -8.01
N GLY A 78 2.57 22.47 -8.44
CA GLY A 78 1.85 21.67 -9.45
C GLY A 78 1.66 20.21 -9.02
N GLY A 79 1.70 19.28 -9.97
CA GLY A 79 1.62 17.82 -9.73
C GLY A 79 2.69 17.24 -8.81
N ARG A 80 3.79 17.97 -8.55
CA ARG A 80 4.87 17.55 -7.63
C ARG A 80 4.69 18.08 -6.20
N ALA A 81 3.63 18.82 -5.92
CA ALA A 81 3.42 19.45 -4.61
C ALA A 81 3.17 18.39 -3.52
N GLU A 82 3.94 18.45 -2.44
CA GLU A 82 3.88 17.47 -1.34
C GLU A 82 3.66 18.19 0.01
N PRO A 83 2.52 17.97 0.69
CA PRO A 83 2.24 18.58 1.99
C PRO A 83 2.88 17.82 3.15
N ASN A 84 2.98 18.47 4.31
CA ASN A 84 3.40 17.89 5.59
C ASN A 84 4.79 17.25 5.59
N VAL A 85 5.70 17.73 4.75
CA VAL A 85 7.08 17.25 4.76
C VAL A 85 7.84 17.94 5.88
N ARG A 86 8.61 17.19 6.67
CA ARG A 86 9.45 17.76 7.74
C ARG A 86 10.64 18.47 7.11
N ALA A 87 10.81 19.76 7.39
CA ALA A 87 11.93 20.56 6.87
C ALA A 87 13.32 20.00 7.25
N THR A 88 13.40 19.20 8.33
CA THR A 88 14.62 18.51 8.78
C THR A 88 14.99 17.31 7.91
N ASP A 89 14.06 16.74 7.15
CA ASP A 89 14.28 15.57 6.28
C ASP A 89 14.59 15.96 4.83
N VAL A 90 14.50 17.26 4.52
CA VAL A 90 14.61 17.80 3.15
C VAL A 90 16.02 18.31 2.94
N LEU A 91 16.82 17.60 2.15
CA LEU A 91 18.10 18.12 1.66
C LEU A 91 17.85 19.31 0.72
N LEU A 92 18.61 20.36 0.92
CA LEU A 92 18.54 21.55 0.09
C LEU A 92 19.10 21.27 -1.31
N TYR A 93 18.41 21.74 -2.33
CA TYR A 93 18.87 21.78 -3.71
C TYR A 93 18.53 23.14 -4.32
N ASP A 94 19.24 23.53 -5.38
CA ASP A 94 19.02 24.82 -6.02
C ASP A 94 17.60 24.92 -6.61
N GLY A 95 16.94 26.05 -6.39
CA GLY A 95 15.57 26.30 -6.83
C GLY A 95 14.48 25.67 -5.96
N LEU A 96 14.81 25.06 -4.81
CA LEU A 96 13.81 24.47 -3.91
C LEU A 96 12.74 25.49 -3.50
N VAL A 97 11.46 25.10 -3.54
CA VAL A 97 10.32 25.92 -3.10
C VAL A 97 9.59 25.23 -1.96
N ALA A 98 9.39 25.97 -0.87
CA ALA A 98 8.66 25.52 0.30
C ALA A 98 7.68 26.59 0.83
N GLU A 99 6.55 26.15 1.38
CA GLU A 99 5.54 27.00 2.00
C GLU A 99 5.21 26.52 3.42
N SER A 100 5.06 27.46 4.35
CA SER A 100 4.60 27.17 5.71
C SER A 100 3.11 26.81 5.73
N GLN A 101 2.72 25.97 6.68
CA GLN A 101 1.37 25.44 6.80
C GLN A 101 0.57 26.07 7.95
N ASN A 102 -0.76 25.86 7.93
CA ASN A 102 -1.72 26.24 8.98
C ASN A 102 -1.79 27.75 9.31
N ARG A 103 -1.57 28.62 8.33
CA ARG A 103 -1.54 30.09 8.50
C ARG A 103 -2.52 30.81 7.56
N TRP A 104 -3.11 31.93 8.01
CA TRP A 104 -3.83 32.85 7.10
C TRP A 104 -3.93 34.30 7.62
N PRO A 105 -3.65 35.34 6.80
CA PRO A 105 -3.15 35.27 5.42
C PRO A 105 -1.65 34.99 5.31
N SER A 106 -0.88 35.20 6.38
CA SER A 106 0.57 35.03 6.38
C SER A 106 1.09 34.44 7.69
N LEU A 107 2.36 34.03 7.71
CA LEU A 107 2.94 33.39 8.87
C LEU A 107 3.07 34.35 10.07
N ASN A 108 3.42 35.62 9.80
CA ASN A 108 3.58 36.66 10.82
C ASN A 108 2.24 37.27 11.25
N PHE A 109 1.29 37.38 10.32
CA PHE A 109 -0.06 37.88 10.58
C PHE A 109 -1.08 36.77 10.29
N ASP A 110 -1.49 36.07 11.36
CA ASP A 110 -2.43 34.95 11.32
C ASP A 110 -3.70 35.29 12.11
N LEU A 111 -4.85 35.38 11.44
CA LEU A 111 -6.13 35.64 12.11
C LEU A 111 -6.59 34.47 12.98
N GLY A 112 -6.16 33.24 12.65
CA GLY A 112 -6.46 32.05 13.45
C GLY A 112 -5.90 32.13 14.87
N ALA A 113 -4.92 32.99 15.13
CA ALA A 113 -4.33 33.20 16.46
C ALA A 113 -5.33 33.69 17.52
N LEU A 114 -6.53 34.14 17.13
CA LEU A 114 -7.64 34.40 18.05
C LEU A 114 -8.10 33.13 18.79
N ASN A 115 -7.91 31.94 18.20
CA ASN A 115 -8.29 30.65 18.80
C ASN A 115 -7.55 30.37 20.11
N ASP A 116 -6.31 30.85 20.27
CA ASP A 116 -5.55 30.68 21.52
C ASP A 116 -6.24 31.37 22.71
N ARG A 117 -6.85 32.55 22.49
CA ARG A 117 -7.63 33.28 23.51
C ARG A 117 -8.94 32.59 23.87
N LEU A 118 -9.55 31.93 22.89
CA LEU A 118 -10.77 31.14 23.05
C LEU A 118 -10.49 29.70 23.51
N SER A 119 -9.23 29.34 23.76
CA SER A 119 -8.82 27.96 24.05
C SER A 119 -9.52 27.27 25.23
N PRO A 120 -10.05 27.95 26.27
CA PRO A 120 -10.90 27.31 27.28
C PRO A 120 -12.17 26.65 26.71
N LEU A 121 -12.66 27.11 25.55
CA LEU A 121 -13.82 26.55 24.85
C LEU A 121 -13.48 25.33 23.99
N PHE A 122 -12.18 25.03 23.83
CA PHE A 122 -11.69 23.94 23.00
C PHE A 122 -10.89 22.90 23.82
N PRO A 123 -11.46 22.25 24.85
CA PRO A 123 -10.79 21.13 25.52
C PRO A 123 -10.62 19.94 24.56
N ALA A 124 -9.83 18.92 24.94
CA ALA A 124 -9.89 17.63 24.27
C ALA A 124 -11.34 17.12 24.16
N GLY A 125 -11.68 16.51 23.03
CA GLY A 125 -13.01 15.97 22.75
C GLY A 125 -14.14 17.00 22.59
N PHE A 126 -13.88 18.32 22.56
CA PHE A 126 -14.96 19.33 22.46
C PHE A 126 -15.84 19.15 21.22
N TYR A 127 -15.25 18.75 20.09
CA TYR A 127 -15.96 18.60 18.82
C TYR A 127 -17.01 17.48 18.87
N TYR A 128 -16.74 16.39 19.60
CA TYR A 128 -17.74 15.34 19.87
C TYR A 128 -18.91 15.86 20.70
N LYS A 129 -18.65 16.78 21.64
CA LYS A 129 -19.65 17.32 22.57
C LYS A 129 -20.48 18.45 21.95
N THR A 130 -19.92 19.21 21.01
CA THR A 130 -20.52 20.44 20.48
C THR A 130 -21.08 20.30 19.05
N PHE A 131 -20.44 19.52 18.17
CA PHE A 131 -20.79 19.49 16.75
C PHE A 131 -21.52 18.24 16.27
N MET A 132 -21.65 17.20 17.11
CA MET A 132 -22.46 16.02 16.76
C MET A 132 -23.96 16.25 16.92
N TRP A 133 -24.38 17.42 17.41
CA TRP A 133 -25.78 17.74 17.62
C TRP A 133 -26.11 19.19 17.21
N PRO A 134 -27.23 19.42 16.47
CA PRO A 134 -28.11 18.43 15.85
C PRO A 134 -27.44 17.78 14.62
N ALA A 135 -27.71 16.48 14.40
CA ALA A 135 -27.08 15.70 13.33
C ALA A 135 -27.29 16.29 11.91
N SER A 136 -28.41 16.97 11.67
CA SER A 136 -28.70 17.65 10.40
C SER A 136 -27.71 18.76 10.04
N MET A 137 -27.02 19.32 11.04
CA MET A 137 -26.02 20.38 10.84
C MET A 137 -24.60 19.84 10.64
N TRP A 138 -24.39 18.53 10.82
CA TRP A 138 -23.08 17.90 10.65
C TRP A 138 -22.44 18.18 9.28
N PRO A 139 -23.14 18.08 8.12
CA PRO A 139 -22.52 18.38 6.82
C PRO A 139 -21.96 19.81 6.75
N THR A 140 -22.64 20.77 7.38
CA THR A 140 -22.21 22.17 7.45
C THR A 140 -20.99 22.32 8.35
N TYR A 141 -21.04 21.74 9.55
CA TYR A 141 -19.89 21.76 10.48
C TYR A 141 -18.67 21.08 9.88
N GLU A 142 -18.86 19.94 9.22
CA GLU A 142 -17.83 19.19 8.54
C GLU A 142 -17.16 20.02 7.44
N ALA A 143 -17.91 20.74 6.60
CA ALA A 143 -17.35 21.58 5.55
C ALA A 143 -16.46 22.70 6.12
N VAL A 144 -16.90 23.36 7.20
CA VAL A 144 -16.12 24.43 7.86
C VAL A 144 -14.90 23.84 8.57
N ILE A 145 -15.08 22.75 9.33
CA ILE A 145 -13.99 22.05 10.03
C ILE A 145 -12.94 21.58 9.03
N ARG A 146 -13.30 20.92 7.92
CA ARG A 146 -12.35 20.46 6.89
C ARG A 146 -11.51 21.60 6.31
N ARG A 147 -12.09 22.79 6.15
CA ARG A 147 -11.37 23.97 5.66
C ARG A 147 -10.38 24.54 6.68
N MET A 148 -10.66 24.40 7.98
CA MET A 148 -9.83 24.90 9.08
C MET A 148 -8.87 23.86 9.66
N ALA A 149 -9.18 22.57 9.51
CA ALA A 149 -8.53 21.43 10.17
C ALA A 149 -7.71 20.55 9.20
N GLY A 150 -7.28 21.07 8.05
CA GLY A 150 -6.41 20.35 7.13
C GLY A 150 -4.93 20.52 7.48
N LEU A 151 -4.21 19.42 7.74
CA LEU A 151 -2.74 19.40 7.73
C LEU A 151 -2.29 19.37 6.25
N GLY A 152 -1.96 20.55 5.71
CA GLY A 152 -1.45 20.73 4.34
C GLY A 152 -2.45 20.50 3.20
N ARG A 153 -2.06 20.85 1.97
CA ARG A 153 -2.87 20.66 0.74
C ARG A 153 -2.12 19.80 -0.27
N ALA A 154 -2.74 18.70 -0.71
CA ALA A 154 -2.21 17.83 -1.74
C ALA A 154 -2.32 18.46 -3.15
N ALA A 155 -1.54 17.97 -4.10
CA ALA A 155 -1.65 18.34 -5.51
C ALA A 155 -2.99 17.88 -6.11
N ALA A 156 -3.56 18.69 -7.01
CA ALA A 156 -4.75 18.32 -7.79
C ALA A 156 -4.37 17.71 -9.16
N GLU A 157 -3.17 18.01 -9.65
CA GLU A 157 -2.60 17.46 -10.87
C GLU A 157 -1.98 16.08 -10.63
N ALA A 158 -1.85 15.27 -11.68
CA ALA A 158 -1.20 13.97 -11.61
C ALA A 158 0.30 14.11 -11.28
N ASP A 159 0.82 13.19 -10.47
CA ASP A 159 2.25 13.13 -10.14
C ASP A 159 3.06 12.72 -11.39
N PRO A 160 3.98 13.57 -11.88
CA PRO A 160 4.79 13.25 -13.06
C PRO A 160 6.00 12.36 -12.73
N ASP A 161 6.25 12.05 -11.45
CA ASP A 161 7.43 11.28 -11.05
C ASP A 161 7.34 9.79 -11.36
N ARG A 162 8.52 9.20 -11.61
CA ARG A 162 8.69 7.76 -11.76
C ARG A 162 9.07 7.11 -10.44
N TYR A 163 8.49 5.95 -10.15
CA TYR A 163 8.76 5.16 -8.95
C TYR A 163 9.11 3.72 -9.29
N GLU A 164 9.95 3.10 -8.46
CA GLU A 164 10.40 1.72 -8.68
C GLU A 164 10.30 0.85 -7.43
N LYS A 165 10.24 -0.47 -7.66
CA LYS A 165 10.35 -1.49 -6.62
C LYS A 165 11.58 -2.33 -6.88
N GLN A 166 12.28 -2.70 -5.82
CA GLN A 166 13.47 -3.54 -5.90
C GLN A 166 13.38 -4.66 -4.85
N TYR A 167 13.82 -5.85 -5.23
CA TYR A 167 13.81 -7.03 -4.36
C TYR A 167 15.25 -7.46 -4.09
N ALA A 168 15.57 -7.79 -2.84
CA ALA A 168 16.91 -8.24 -2.47
C ALA A 168 16.91 -9.27 -1.33
N HIS A 169 17.98 -10.05 -1.26
CA HIS A 169 18.29 -10.91 -0.14
C HIS A 169 19.67 -10.55 0.42
N CYS A 170 19.84 -10.66 1.73
CA CYS A 170 21.15 -10.51 2.38
C CYS A 170 21.33 -11.51 3.51
N ASP A 171 22.58 -11.74 3.90
CA ASP A 171 22.90 -12.54 5.08
C ASP A 171 22.71 -11.71 6.34
N VAL A 172 23.16 -10.44 6.34
CA VAL A 172 22.99 -9.51 7.46
C VAL A 172 22.45 -8.17 6.96
N LEU A 173 21.30 -7.74 7.48
CA LEU A 173 20.79 -6.37 7.31
C LEU A 173 21.13 -5.56 8.57
N VAL A 174 21.81 -4.43 8.40
CA VAL A 174 22.10 -3.49 9.48
C VAL A 174 21.29 -2.22 9.25
N VAL A 175 20.44 -1.87 10.22
CA VAL A 175 19.54 -0.72 10.18
C VAL A 175 20.05 0.37 11.12
N GLY A 176 20.47 1.49 10.55
CA GLY A 176 21.11 2.60 11.26
C GLY A 176 22.62 2.59 11.03
N GLY A 177 23.15 3.69 10.52
CA GLY A 177 24.56 3.90 10.17
C GLY A 177 25.32 4.77 11.16
N GLY A 178 24.93 4.75 12.43
CA GLY A 178 25.72 5.28 13.53
C GLY A 178 26.96 4.42 13.85
N PRO A 179 27.74 4.75 14.90
CA PRO A 179 28.95 4.02 15.27
C PRO A 179 28.72 2.51 15.48
N ALA A 180 27.62 2.13 16.13
CA ALA A 180 27.27 0.72 16.34
C ALA A 180 26.97 -0.01 15.03
N GLY A 181 26.21 0.61 14.12
CA GLY A 181 25.86 0.01 12.83
C GLY A 181 27.04 -0.08 11.88
N LEU A 182 27.90 0.94 11.83
CA LEU A 182 29.13 0.92 11.05
C LEU A 182 30.10 -0.17 11.53
N ALA A 183 30.24 -0.31 12.85
CA ALA A 183 31.00 -1.41 13.43
C ALA A 183 30.37 -2.78 13.06
N ALA A 184 29.06 -2.93 13.21
CA ALA A 184 28.36 -4.16 12.85
C ALA A 184 28.55 -4.54 11.38
N ALA A 185 28.38 -3.59 10.47
CA ALA A 185 28.55 -3.81 9.03
C ALA A 185 29.99 -4.21 8.67
N LEU A 186 30.99 -3.57 9.26
CA LEU A 186 32.39 -3.92 9.06
C LEU A 186 32.70 -5.34 9.52
N TRP A 187 32.29 -5.69 10.74
CA TRP A 187 32.59 -7.01 11.31
C TRP A 187 31.81 -8.12 10.62
N ALA A 188 30.55 -7.89 10.24
CA ALA A 188 29.78 -8.82 9.43
C ALA A 188 30.39 -8.99 8.03
N GLY A 189 30.73 -7.89 7.35
CA GLY A 189 31.28 -7.96 5.99
C GLY A 189 32.64 -8.65 5.90
N ARG A 190 33.47 -8.57 6.94
CA ARG A 190 34.78 -9.25 6.99
C ARG A 190 34.69 -10.79 7.05
N THR A 191 33.52 -11.35 7.30
CA THR A 191 33.31 -12.81 7.21
C THR A 191 33.02 -13.29 5.80
N GLY A 192 32.76 -12.38 4.85
CA GLY A 192 32.26 -12.68 3.50
C GLY A 192 30.73 -12.67 3.39
N ALA A 193 30.00 -12.45 4.49
CA ALA A 193 28.55 -12.32 4.47
C ALA A 193 28.09 -11.19 3.53
N ARG A 194 26.95 -11.38 2.83
CA ARG A 194 26.33 -10.28 2.08
C ARG A 194 25.63 -9.34 3.05
N VAL A 195 26.13 -8.11 3.15
CA VAL A 195 25.65 -7.10 4.11
C VAL A 195 24.94 -5.97 3.38
N LEU A 196 23.76 -5.59 3.88
CA LEU A 196 23.10 -4.34 3.56
C LEU A 196 23.21 -3.42 4.78
N LEU A 197 23.85 -2.25 4.64
CA LEU A 197 23.84 -1.20 5.66
C LEU A 197 22.96 -0.05 5.17
N VAL A 198 21.93 0.27 5.96
CA VAL A 198 20.86 1.18 5.58
C VAL A 198 20.75 2.29 6.62
N ASP A 199 20.66 3.55 6.17
CA ASP A 199 20.48 4.70 7.05
C ASP A 199 19.57 5.76 6.41
N GLU A 200 18.70 6.37 7.22
CA GLU A 200 17.76 7.38 6.72
C GLU A 200 18.46 8.70 6.35
N GLY A 201 19.63 8.98 6.93
CA GLY A 201 20.42 10.17 6.72
C GLY A 201 21.14 10.21 5.37
N ALA A 202 21.50 11.42 4.96
CA ALA A 202 22.25 11.65 3.72
C ALA A 202 23.70 11.15 3.76
N GLU A 203 24.27 11.11 4.96
CA GLU A 203 25.61 10.63 5.27
C GLU A 203 25.52 9.70 6.49
N PHE A 204 26.41 8.71 6.54
CA PHE A 204 26.54 7.86 7.72
C PHE A 204 27.24 8.60 8.87
N GLY A 205 27.05 8.13 10.09
CA GLY A 205 27.65 8.69 11.31
C GLY A 205 26.68 8.77 12.48
N GLY A 206 25.37 8.86 12.22
CA GLY A 206 24.35 8.97 13.26
C GLY A 206 24.60 10.16 14.19
N ALA A 207 24.60 9.95 15.50
CA ALA A 207 24.84 11.02 16.49
C ALA A 207 26.22 11.69 16.38
N LEU A 208 27.24 11.00 15.83
CA LEU A 208 28.59 11.57 15.62
C LEU A 208 28.59 12.77 14.66
N LEU A 209 27.54 12.91 13.85
CA LEU A 209 27.36 14.07 12.97
C LEU A 209 27.14 15.36 13.75
N GLY A 210 26.62 15.27 14.97
CA GLY A 210 26.19 16.41 15.75
C GLY A 210 26.88 16.57 17.10
N ASN A 211 27.58 15.57 17.64
CA ASN A 211 27.99 15.58 19.05
C ASN A 211 29.50 15.72 19.32
N GLY A 212 30.33 15.86 18.28
CA GLY A 212 31.75 16.24 18.39
C GLY A 212 32.69 15.24 19.08
N GLN A 213 32.24 14.01 19.36
CA GLN A 213 33.05 13.00 20.06
C GLN A 213 34.28 12.57 19.25
N THR A 214 35.31 12.08 19.95
CA THR A 214 36.56 11.60 19.35
C THR A 214 36.67 10.08 19.35
N ILE A 215 37.36 9.54 18.35
CA ILE A 215 37.68 8.12 18.19
C ILE A 215 39.16 8.04 17.78
N ASP A 216 39.94 7.20 18.48
CA ASP A 216 41.37 7.00 18.26
C ASP A 216 42.19 8.32 18.31
N GLY A 217 41.80 9.24 19.19
CA GLY A 217 42.46 10.52 19.38
C GLY A 217 42.18 11.57 18.30
N ALA A 218 41.29 11.29 17.34
CA ALA A 218 40.87 12.19 16.27
C ALA A 218 39.36 12.45 16.30
N PRO A 219 38.83 13.47 15.61
CA PRO A 219 37.39 13.67 15.44
C PRO A 219 36.69 12.39 14.95
N GLY A 220 35.58 12.00 15.59
CA GLY A 220 34.89 10.74 15.29
C GLY A 220 34.41 10.63 13.84
N MET A 221 34.15 11.75 13.17
CA MET A 221 33.79 11.76 11.75
C MET A 221 34.94 11.39 10.82
N ASP A 222 36.21 11.51 11.24
CA ASP A 222 37.36 11.02 10.47
C ASP A 222 37.35 9.48 10.44
N TRP A 223 37.02 8.86 11.58
CA TRP A 223 36.80 7.41 11.64
C TRP A 223 35.62 6.99 10.77
N VAL A 224 34.50 7.72 10.78
CA VAL A 224 33.33 7.44 9.92
C VAL A 224 33.72 7.52 8.44
N ALA A 225 34.45 8.55 8.02
CA ALA A 225 34.92 8.68 6.64
C ALA A 225 35.82 7.51 6.23
N ALA A 226 36.75 7.10 7.11
CA ALA A 226 37.64 5.98 6.87
C ALA A 226 36.89 4.63 6.77
N ILE A 227 35.94 4.35 7.67
CA ILE A 227 35.18 3.10 7.64
C ILE A 227 34.22 3.04 6.46
N VAL A 228 33.50 4.11 6.12
CA VAL A 228 32.62 4.16 4.95
C VAL A 228 33.41 3.94 3.67
N LYS A 229 34.60 4.55 3.54
CA LYS A 229 35.51 4.31 2.42
C LYS A 229 35.94 2.84 2.33
N ASN A 230 36.18 2.19 3.47
CA ASN A 230 36.52 0.77 3.50
C ASN A 230 35.32 -0.13 3.13
N LEU A 231 34.12 0.18 3.62
CA LEU A 231 32.90 -0.57 3.34
C LEU A 231 32.51 -0.44 1.86
N ASN A 232 32.62 0.75 1.26
CA ASN A 232 32.35 0.97 -0.17
C ASN A 232 33.27 0.18 -1.11
N LYS A 233 34.46 -0.24 -0.65
CA LYS A 233 35.38 -1.07 -1.43
C LYS A 233 35.06 -2.57 -1.33
N ALA A 234 34.19 -2.98 -0.42
CA ALA A 234 33.88 -4.39 -0.21
C ALA A 234 32.73 -4.82 -1.13
N GLU A 235 32.99 -5.79 -2.01
CA GLU A 235 32.00 -6.26 -3.01
C GLU A 235 30.76 -6.91 -2.36
N ASN A 236 30.91 -7.45 -1.15
CA ASN A 236 29.85 -8.10 -0.41
C ASN A 236 29.04 -7.14 0.49
N ILE A 237 29.36 -5.85 0.51
CA ILE A 237 28.67 -4.85 1.34
C ILE A 237 28.02 -3.80 0.44
N ARG A 238 26.73 -3.57 0.61
CA ARG A 238 26.01 -2.48 -0.06
C ARG A 238 25.58 -1.45 0.97
N LEU A 239 25.97 -0.20 0.71
CA LEU A 239 25.59 0.96 1.50
C LEU A 239 24.39 1.67 0.86
N LEU A 240 23.35 1.93 1.64
CA LEU A 240 22.14 2.62 1.21
C LEU A 240 21.86 3.82 2.13
N PRO A 241 22.51 4.98 1.90
CA PRO A 241 22.12 6.22 2.56
C PRO A 241 20.75 6.69 2.05
N ARG A 242 20.14 7.68 2.71
CA ARG A 242 18.82 8.24 2.36
C ARG A 242 17.72 7.19 2.25
N THR A 243 17.88 6.08 2.97
CA THR A 243 17.01 4.92 2.87
C THR A 243 16.45 4.61 4.25
N THR A 244 15.14 4.76 4.40
CA THR A 244 14.47 4.50 5.67
C THR A 244 13.89 3.10 5.64
N VAL A 245 14.20 2.27 6.63
CA VAL A 245 13.48 1.00 6.83
C VAL A 245 12.10 1.34 7.36
N THR A 246 11.07 1.08 6.54
CA THR A 246 9.70 1.51 6.79
C THR A 246 8.89 0.46 7.53
N SER A 247 9.19 -0.82 7.35
CA SER A 247 8.45 -1.88 8.04
C SER A 247 9.28 -3.13 8.33
N TYR A 248 8.89 -3.85 9.37
CA TYR A 248 9.37 -5.19 9.72
C TYR A 248 8.19 -6.18 9.68
N HIS A 249 8.35 -7.29 8.96
CA HIS A 249 7.37 -8.37 8.79
C HIS A 249 7.98 -9.73 9.15
N ASP A 250 7.14 -10.76 9.12
CA ASP A 250 7.50 -12.15 9.42
C ASP A 250 8.71 -12.66 8.61
N HIS A 251 9.48 -13.54 9.24
CA HIS A 251 10.67 -14.17 8.69
C HIS A 251 11.71 -13.17 8.17
N ASN A 252 11.93 -12.07 8.91
CA ASN A 252 12.86 -11.01 8.53
C ASN A 252 12.62 -10.48 7.10
N ALA A 253 11.35 -10.27 6.73
CA ALA A 253 11.00 -9.44 5.57
C ALA A 253 10.90 -7.98 6.01
N LEU A 254 11.60 -7.08 5.32
CA LEU A 254 11.58 -5.67 5.61
C LEU A 254 11.29 -4.88 4.33
N THR A 255 10.53 -3.79 4.48
CA THR A 255 10.41 -2.79 3.41
C THR A 255 11.22 -1.56 3.73
N MET A 256 11.81 -0.94 2.72
CA MET A 256 12.67 0.24 2.88
C MET A 256 12.42 1.22 1.75
N LEU A 257 12.36 2.52 2.04
CA LEU A 257 12.17 3.57 1.05
C LEU A 257 13.49 4.32 0.83
N GLU A 258 14.08 4.16 -0.34
CA GLU A 258 15.25 4.91 -0.79
C GLU A 258 14.79 6.19 -1.52
N ARG A 259 15.27 7.35 -1.04
CA ARG A 259 15.08 8.65 -1.69
C ARG A 259 16.19 8.88 -2.71
N VAL A 260 15.91 8.56 -3.96
CA VAL A 260 16.90 8.52 -5.05
C VAL A 260 17.12 9.92 -5.63
N ALA A 261 16.04 10.64 -5.95
CA ALA A 261 16.11 11.94 -6.64
C ALA A 261 15.41 13.09 -5.89
N ASP A 262 14.87 12.86 -4.68
CA ASP A 262 14.23 13.92 -3.88
C ASP A 262 15.15 15.13 -3.58
N HIS A 263 16.47 14.90 -3.60
CA HIS A 263 17.51 15.88 -3.28
C HIS A 263 18.16 16.52 -4.52
N LEU A 264 17.62 16.26 -5.71
CA LEU A 264 18.14 16.78 -6.97
C LEU A 264 17.19 17.84 -7.54
N ALA A 265 17.76 18.93 -8.05
CA ALA A 265 16.99 19.96 -8.76
C ALA A 265 16.47 19.45 -10.11
N ALA A 266 17.30 18.69 -10.82
CA ALA A 266 17.00 18.09 -12.11
C ALA A 266 17.51 16.63 -12.14
N PRO A 267 16.66 15.64 -11.84
CA PRO A 267 17.04 14.23 -11.98
C PRO A 267 17.13 13.82 -13.45
N GLU A 268 17.87 12.75 -13.74
CA GLU A 268 17.93 12.16 -15.09
C GLU A 268 16.54 11.66 -15.53
N PRO A 269 16.19 11.71 -16.82
CA PRO A 269 14.82 11.42 -17.30
C PRO A 269 14.24 10.07 -16.84
N ASP A 270 15.07 9.03 -16.78
CA ASP A 270 14.66 7.69 -16.37
C ASP A 270 14.92 7.39 -14.90
N GLN A 271 15.51 8.31 -14.13
CA GLN A 271 15.82 8.08 -12.73
C GLN A 271 14.54 8.11 -11.89
N PRO A 272 14.25 7.07 -11.08
CA PRO A 272 13.11 7.12 -10.20
C PRO A 272 13.30 8.21 -9.13
N ARG A 273 12.21 8.86 -8.74
CA ARG A 273 12.19 9.74 -7.57
C ARG A 273 12.54 8.95 -6.31
N GLN A 274 11.86 7.82 -6.12
CA GLN A 274 11.99 6.94 -4.96
C GLN A 274 11.95 5.47 -5.37
N ARG A 275 12.64 4.64 -4.60
CA ARG A 275 12.68 3.19 -4.78
C ARG A 275 12.23 2.47 -3.51
N LEU A 276 11.20 1.64 -3.61
CA LEU A 276 10.74 0.78 -2.54
C LEU A 276 11.46 -0.57 -2.59
N TRP A 277 12.30 -0.83 -1.60
CA TRP A 277 12.98 -2.09 -1.43
C TRP A 277 12.12 -3.08 -0.64
N GLN A 278 12.11 -4.34 -1.07
CA GLN A 278 11.63 -5.49 -0.30
C GLN A 278 12.80 -6.44 -0.07
N VAL A 279 13.22 -6.56 1.19
CA VAL A 279 14.43 -7.28 1.57
C VAL A 279 14.09 -8.46 2.46
N ARG A 280 14.66 -9.62 2.15
CA ARG A 280 14.66 -10.79 3.04
C ARG A 280 16.07 -10.99 3.60
N ALA A 281 16.22 -10.85 4.91
CA ALA A 281 17.51 -10.98 5.59
C ALA A 281 17.56 -12.29 6.41
N LYS A 282 18.70 -13.00 6.43
CA LYS A 282 18.86 -14.12 7.37
C LYS A 282 18.94 -13.61 8.82
N GLN A 283 19.68 -12.52 9.04
CA GLN A 283 19.86 -11.88 10.34
C GLN A 283 19.68 -10.37 10.22
N VAL A 284 19.07 -9.74 11.22
CA VAL A 284 18.87 -8.30 11.29
C VAL A 284 19.57 -7.72 12.51
N ILE A 285 20.23 -6.57 12.34
CA ILE A 285 20.81 -5.77 13.43
C ILE A 285 20.14 -4.40 13.40
N LEU A 286 19.42 -4.07 14.47
CA LEU A 286 18.82 -2.76 14.69
C LEU A 286 19.80 -1.91 15.51
N ALA A 287 20.46 -0.98 14.82
CA ALA A 287 21.33 0.05 15.39
C ALA A 287 20.65 1.44 15.26
N THR A 288 19.34 1.48 15.53
CA THR A 288 18.43 2.61 15.24
C THR A 288 18.55 3.80 16.19
N GLY A 289 19.43 3.72 17.18
CA GLY A 289 19.69 4.77 18.15
C GLY A 289 18.51 5.07 19.09
N ALA A 290 18.53 6.27 19.67
CA ALA A 290 17.50 6.77 20.58
C ALA A 290 17.11 8.20 20.21
N LEU A 291 15.86 8.56 20.51
CA LEU A 291 15.27 9.88 20.27
C LEU A 291 15.31 10.71 21.54
N GLU A 292 15.80 11.95 21.47
CA GLU A 292 15.80 12.86 22.61
C GLU A 292 14.36 13.30 22.94
N ARG A 293 14.02 13.30 24.23
CA ARG A 293 12.68 13.66 24.71
C ARG A 293 12.61 15.15 25.06
N PRO A 294 11.49 15.83 24.72
CA PRO A 294 11.22 17.16 25.24
C PRO A 294 10.82 17.10 26.71
N LEU A 295 10.98 18.21 27.42
CA LEU A 295 10.41 18.41 28.76
C LEU A 295 9.03 19.07 28.65
N VAL A 296 8.09 18.66 29.50
CA VAL A 296 6.72 19.18 29.51
C VAL A 296 6.60 20.29 30.54
N LEU A 297 6.63 21.56 30.09
CA LEU A 297 6.53 22.75 30.95
C LEU A 297 5.66 23.84 30.30
N ALA A 298 5.27 24.85 31.07
CA ALA A 298 4.41 25.92 30.58
C ALA A 298 5.05 26.70 29.40
N ASN A 299 4.30 26.79 28.29
CA ASN A 299 4.67 27.42 27.02
C ASN A 299 5.93 26.84 26.35
N ASN A 300 6.18 25.54 26.49
CA ASN A 300 7.28 24.85 25.81
C ASN A 300 7.17 24.79 24.27
N ASP A 301 6.13 25.35 23.67
CA ASP A 301 5.88 25.32 22.21
C ASP A 301 6.45 26.53 21.45
N ARG A 302 7.01 27.51 22.15
CA ARG A 302 7.43 28.79 21.54
C ARG A 302 8.62 28.61 20.59
N PRO A 303 8.67 29.38 19.48
CA PRO A 303 9.85 29.42 18.62
C PRO A 303 11.10 29.83 19.40
N GLY A 304 12.17 29.04 19.30
CA GLY A 304 13.36 29.17 20.14
C GLY A 304 13.40 28.19 21.32
N VAL A 305 12.38 27.35 21.53
CA VAL A 305 12.49 26.15 22.37
C VAL A 305 12.88 24.96 21.50
N MET A 306 14.03 24.34 21.80
CA MET A 306 14.61 23.28 20.98
C MET A 306 15.20 22.17 21.86
N LEU A 307 15.27 20.95 21.32
CA LEU A 307 16.01 19.85 21.95
C LEU A 307 17.51 20.16 21.99
N ALA A 308 18.16 19.87 23.12
CA ALA A 308 19.57 20.21 23.32
C ALA A 308 20.50 19.55 22.30
N GLY A 309 20.34 18.25 22.04
CA GLY A 309 21.10 17.53 21.02
C GLY A 309 20.79 17.99 19.59
N SER A 310 19.61 18.56 19.36
CA SER A 310 19.27 19.14 18.05
C SER A 310 19.98 20.47 17.82
N VAL A 311 20.06 21.34 18.84
CA VAL A 311 20.88 22.57 18.75
C VAL A 311 22.35 22.23 18.56
N GLN A 312 22.85 21.23 19.30
CA GLN A 312 24.20 20.71 19.13
C GLN A 312 24.44 20.27 17.67
N THR A 313 23.48 19.56 17.07
CA THR A 313 23.53 19.17 15.65
C THR A 313 23.53 20.37 14.71
N TYR A 314 22.69 21.39 14.93
CA TYR A 314 22.68 22.60 14.10
C TYR A 314 24.03 23.31 14.09
N ILE A 315 24.70 23.35 15.24
CA ILE A 315 26.02 23.95 15.38
C ILE A 315 27.09 23.10 14.70
N ASN A 316 27.24 21.84 15.12
CA ASN A 316 28.36 21.01 14.72
C ASN A 316 28.22 20.50 13.28
N ARG A 317 27.01 20.13 12.86
CA ARG A 317 26.75 19.58 11.53
C ARG A 317 26.51 20.66 10.49
N TYR A 318 25.82 21.75 10.81
CA TYR A 318 25.41 22.73 9.79
C TYR A 318 26.08 24.10 9.96
N GLY A 319 26.85 24.29 11.04
CA GLY A 319 27.49 25.57 11.32
C GLY A 319 26.48 26.69 11.58
N VAL A 320 25.36 26.41 12.24
CA VAL A 320 24.26 27.36 12.47
C VAL A 320 24.04 27.59 13.96
N ARG A 321 23.88 28.86 14.35
CA ARG A 321 23.49 29.27 15.71
C ARG A 321 21.99 29.58 15.77
N PRO A 322 21.17 28.72 16.40
CA PRO A 322 19.72 28.98 16.48
C PRO A 322 19.34 30.19 17.35
N GLY A 323 20.25 30.65 18.22
CA GLY A 323 20.09 31.84 19.06
C GLY A 323 21.44 32.39 19.52
N GLN A 324 21.43 33.48 20.29
CA GLN A 324 22.63 34.17 20.77
C GLN A 324 22.85 33.99 22.27
N ARG A 325 21.78 33.80 23.04
CA ARG A 325 21.82 33.64 24.49
C ARG A 325 20.88 32.51 24.92
N ALA A 326 21.45 31.42 25.39
CA ALA A 326 20.73 30.19 25.67
C ALA A 326 20.57 29.92 27.18
N VAL A 327 19.44 29.34 27.56
CA VAL A 327 19.31 28.56 28.80
C VAL A 327 19.27 27.09 28.42
N VAL A 328 20.04 26.26 29.13
CA VAL A 328 20.03 24.80 28.97
C VAL A 328 19.26 24.20 30.15
N PHE A 329 18.27 23.35 29.91
CA PHE A 329 17.43 22.74 30.94
C PHE A 329 17.41 21.21 30.81
N THR A 330 17.78 20.49 31.86
CA THR A 330 17.97 19.04 31.74
C THR A 330 17.58 18.25 32.98
N ASN A 331 17.40 16.94 32.77
CA ASN A 331 17.34 15.93 33.82
C ASN A 331 18.44 14.86 33.70
N ASN A 332 19.42 15.05 32.82
CA ASN A 332 20.43 14.05 32.46
C ASN A 332 21.73 14.70 31.97
N ASP A 333 22.79 13.90 31.82
CA ASP A 333 24.14 14.41 31.51
C ASP A 333 24.31 14.88 30.05
N SER A 334 23.49 14.40 29.10
CA SER A 334 23.73 14.70 27.67
C SER A 334 23.67 16.19 27.32
N ALA A 335 22.91 16.98 28.09
CA ALA A 335 22.80 18.42 27.88
C ALA A 335 24.06 19.20 28.30
N TYR A 336 24.93 18.62 29.14
CA TYR A 336 26.17 19.25 29.58
C TYR A 336 27.15 19.40 28.41
N ARG A 337 27.31 18.34 27.61
CA ARG A 337 28.09 18.41 26.37
C ARG A 337 27.52 19.41 25.39
N ALA A 338 26.19 19.42 25.21
CA ALA A 338 25.55 20.38 24.34
C ALA A 338 25.87 21.81 24.80
N ALA A 339 25.78 22.11 26.11
CA ALA A 339 26.12 23.43 26.65
C ALA A 339 27.55 23.88 26.32
N LEU A 340 28.52 22.96 26.42
CA LEU A 340 29.92 23.21 26.05
C LEU A 340 30.07 23.53 24.55
N ASP A 341 29.43 22.76 23.68
CA ASP A 341 29.47 22.99 22.23
C ASP A 341 28.78 24.32 21.83
N LEU A 342 27.66 24.64 22.48
CA LEU A 342 26.99 25.93 22.31
C LEU A 342 27.90 27.09 22.71
N SER A 343 28.58 26.98 23.86
CA SER A 343 29.54 27.99 24.33
C SER A 343 30.71 28.17 23.36
N LYS A 344 31.31 27.06 22.89
CA LYS A 344 32.39 27.06 21.88
C LYS A 344 31.97 27.70 20.56
N ALA A 345 30.70 27.58 20.18
CA ALA A 345 30.12 28.24 19.00
C ALA A 345 29.80 29.73 19.22
N GLY A 346 30.12 30.29 20.40
CA GLY A 346 29.91 31.69 20.73
C GLY A 346 28.48 32.02 21.15
N ILE A 347 27.67 31.02 21.55
CA ILE A 347 26.36 31.26 22.17
C ILE A 347 26.57 31.48 23.67
N LYS A 348 26.07 32.59 24.20
CA LYS A 348 26.18 32.89 25.63
C LYS A 348 25.25 31.99 26.44
N ILE A 349 25.79 31.09 27.26
CA ILE A 349 24.99 30.30 28.20
C ILE A 349 24.63 31.15 29.41
N ALA A 350 23.35 31.51 29.54
CA ALA A 350 22.85 32.31 30.63
C ALA A 350 22.69 31.51 31.93
N ALA A 351 22.35 30.23 31.82
CA ALA A 351 22.26 29.27 32.91
C ALA A 351 22.16 27.84 32.33
N LEU A 352 22.79 26.87 33.00
CA LEU A 352 22.47 25.44 32.88
C LEU A 352 21.65 25.03 34.11
N VAL A 353 20.41 24.64 33.90
CA VAL A 353 19.45 24.28 34.93
C VAL A 353 19.29 22.76 34.96
N ASP A 354 19.59 22.13 36.09
CA ASP A 354 19.49 20.68 36.26
C ASP A 354 18.44 20.33 37.33
N LEU A 355 17.51 19.45 36.96
CA LEU A 355 16.47 18.92 37.84
C LEU A 355 17.03 18.04 38.96
N ARG A 356 18.24 17.50 38.80
CA ARG A 356 18.86 16.62 39.79
C ARG A 356 19.42 17.42 40.96
N GLN A 357 19.47 16.78 42.13
CA GLN A 357 19.89 17.43 43.37
C GLN A 357 21.40 17.74 43.38
N THR A 358 22.19 16.95 42.67
CA THR A 358 23.64 17.08 42.60
C THR A 358 24.09 17.19 41.15
N ALA A 359 25.11 18.02 40.93
CA ALA A 359 25.74 18.12 39.62
C ALA A 359 26.63 16.89 39.39
N PRO A 360 26.70 16.37 38.15
CA PRO A 360 27.61 15.29 37.82
C PRO A 360 29.06 15.82 37.83
N LEU A 361 29.84 15.40 38.83
CA LEU A 361 31.17 15.97 39.14
C LEU A 361 32.15 15.96 37.95
N GLY A 362 32.07 14.96 37.08
CA GLY A 362 32.98 14.83 35.94
C GLY A 362 32.83 15.91 34.86
N TRP A 363 31.74 16.68 34.86
CA TRP A 363 31.51 17.76 33.89
C TRP A 363 31.87 19.16 34.41
N LEU A 364 32.00 19.31 35.73
CA LEU A 364 32.18 20.63 36.36
C LEU A 364 33.46 21.36 35.90
N PRO A 365 34.63 20.71 35.77
CA PRO A 365 35.84 21.41 35.34
C PRO A 365 35.69 22.09 33.97
N ASP A 366 35.15 21.38 32.98
CA ASP A 366 34.97 21.92 31.63
C ASP A 366 33.94 23.08 31.60
N LEU A 367 32.91 23.00 32.45
CA LEU A 367 31.89 24.04 32.55
C LEU A 367 32.42 25.30 33.25
N ASP A 368 33.23 25.13 34.30
CA ASP A 368 33.87 26.22 35.02
C ASP A 368 34.86 26.95 34.09
N ASP A 369 35.68 26.21 33.34
CA ASP A 369 36.58 26.75 32.32
C ASP A 369 35.83 27.52 31.21
N ALA A 370 34.63 27.06 30.86
CA ALA A 370 33.74 27.72 29.91
C ALA A 370 32.91 28.88 30.52
N GLY A 371 33.01 29.11 31.84
CA GLY A 371 32.27 30.16 32.55
C GLY A 371 30.76 29.94 32.58
N ILE A 372 30.29 28.69 32.64
CA ILE A 372 28.87 28.32 32.59
C ILE A 372 28.31 28.13 34.01
N GLU A 373 27.34 28.97 34.40
CA GLU A 373 26.64 28.84 35.69
C GLU A 373 25.74 27.59 35.70
N VAL A 374 25.99 26.68 36.64
CA VAL A 374 25.16 25.48 36.87
C VAL A 374 24.24 25.67 38.07
N MET A 375 22.94 25.47 37.85
CA MET A 375 21.88 25.53 38.85
C MET A 375 21.25 24.15 39.04
N VAL A 376 21.76 23.39 40.01
CA VAL A 376 21.17 22.10 40.42
C VAL A 376 19.95 22.30 41.32
N ASP A 377 19.12 21.27 41.42
CA ASP A 377 17.89 21.29 42.21
C ASP A 377 16.95 22.45 41.79
N ARG A 378 16.90 22.73 40.49
CA ARG A 378 16.11 23.80 39.89
C ARG A 378 15.40 23.33 38.63
N ALA A 379 14.29 23.98 38.31
CA ALA A 379 13.49 23.70 37.13
C ALA A 379 13.15 24.98 36.37
N VAL A 380 13.12 24.90 35.04
CA VAL A 380 12.44 25.92 34.24
C VAL A 380 10.92 25.66 34.34
N THR A 381 10.21 26.59 34.96
CA THR A 381 8.77 26.46 35.28
C THR A 381 7.86 27.10 34.24
N ALA A 382 8.39 28.01 33.43
CA ALA A 382 7.67 28.65 32.33
C ALA A 382 8.63 29.25 31.31
N VAL A 383 8.23 29.19 30.04
CA VAL A 383 8.81 29.96 28.93
C VAL A 383 7.97 31.22 28.72
N GLU A 384 8.65 32.33 28.50
CA GLU A 384 8.03 33.63 28.26
C GLU A 384 8.36 34.16 26.86
N GLY A 385 7.46 35.01 26.35
CA GLY A 385 7.49 35.50 24.99
C GLY A 385 6.29 35.00 24.17
N ARG A 386 5.92 35.81 23.16
CA ARG A 386 4.73 35.57 22.32
C ARG A 386 5.09 34.95 20.97
N GLN A 387 5.91 35.65 20.18
CA GLN A 387 6.33 35.18 18.84
C GLN A 387 7.61 34.34 18.87
N SER A 388 8.43 34.50 19.90
CA SER A 388 9.62 33.69 20.18
C SER A 388 9.89 33.74 21.69
N VAL A 389 10.80 32.88 22.16
CA VAL A 389 11.34 32.97 23.52
C VAL A 389 12.04 34.31 23.72
N THR A 390 11.79 34.95 24.87
CA THR A 390 12.51 36.16 25.32
C THR A 390 13.14 35.98 26.70
N SER A 391 12.60 35.06 27.49
CA SER A 391 13.03 34.78 28.85
C SER A 391 12.45 33.46 29.34
N VAL A 392 13.02 32.95 30.43
CA VAL A 392 12.50 31.79 31.16
C VAL A 392 12.43 32.10 32.66
N ARG A 393 11.52 31.39 33.34
CA ARG A 393 11.36 31.47 34.79
C ARG A 393 11.86 30.20 35.45
N ILE A 394 12.88 30.32 36.28
CA ILE A 394 13.51 29.24 37.03
C ILE A 394 12.95 29.23 38.46
N GLY A 395 12.68 28.05 39.01
CA GLY A 395 12.25 27.90 40.40
C GLY A 395 12.73 26.58 41.00
N LYS A 396 12.63 26.45 42.32
CA LYS A 396 12.87 25.19 43.03
C LYS A 396 11.57 24.39 43.12
N LEU A 397 11.64 23.08 42.87
CA LEU A 397 10.52 22.16 43.07
C LEU A 397 10.56 21.56 44.48
N ASN A 398 9.44 21.07 44.98
CA ASN A 398 9.44 20.16 46.13
C ASN A 398 10.10 18.82 45.76
N ASP A 399 10.39 17.99 46.76
CA ASP A 399 11.08 16.70 46.53
C ASP A 399 10.28 15.78 45.58
N ALA A 400 8.96 15.84 45.67
CA ALA A 400 8.04 15.11 44.80
C ALA A 400 7.96 15.66 43.35
N GLY A 401 8.51 16.84 43.07
CA GLY A 401 8.42 17.49 41.76
C GLY A 401 7.03 18.00 41.36
N THR A 402 6.06 17.99 42.27
CA THR A 402 4.64 18.30 42.02
C THR A 402 4.29 19.78 42.16
N GLU A 403 5.09 20.54 42.92
CA GLU A 403 4.83 21.95 43.20
C GLU A 403 6.10 22.80 43.14
N VAL A 404 5.95 24.08 42.79
CA VAL A 404 7.03 25.08 42.85
C VAL A 404 7.05 25.69 44.25
N ILE A 405 8.19 25.60 44.95
CA ILE A 405 8.37 26.23 46.26
C ILE A 405 8.40 27.75 46.10
N GLY A 406 7.48 28.45 46.79
CA GLY A 406 7.34 29.91 46.73
C GLY A 406 8.60 30.67 47.20
N GLY A 407 8.82 31.87 46.67
CA GLY A 407 9.89 32.79 47.11
C GLY A 407 11.26 32.61 46.45
N LEU A 408 11.45 31.60 45.59
CA LEU A 408 12.75 31.26 44.97
C LEU A 408 12.74 31.34 43.42
N GLY A 409 11.89 32.20 42.85
CA GLY A 409 11.78 32.37 41.39
C GLY A 409 12.84 33.32 40.82
N ARG A 410 13.65 32.87 39.85
CA ARG A 410 14.60 33.70 39.09
C ARG A 410 14.14 33.86 37.65
N HIS A 411 14.17 35.09 37.16
CA HIS A 411 13.92 35.41 35.75
C HIS A 411 15.25 35.48 35.00
N VAL A 412 15.32 34.87 33.81
CA VAL A 412 16.54 34.84 32.99
C VAL A 412 16.21 35.14 31.53
N ASP A 413 16.71 36.27 31.03
CA ASP A 413 16.60 36.63 29.62
C ASP A 413 17.37 35.63 28.74
N CYS A 414 16.73 35.18 27.67
CA CYS A 414 17.32 34.29 26.67
C CYS A 414 16.46 34.29 25.39
N ASP A 415 17.08 34.01 24.26
CA ASP A 415 16.40 33.91 22.97
C ASP A 415 16.35 32.46 22.44
N LEU A 416 16.91 31.53 23.22
CA LEU A 416 16.98 30.10 22.99
C LEU A 416 16.85 29.34 24.32
N LEU A 417 15.94 28.38 24.39
CA LEU A 417 15.86 27.38 25.45
C LEU A 417 16.19 26.02 24.85
N CYS A 418 17.26 25.42 25.32
CA CYS A 418 17.67 24.06 24.96
C CYS A 418 17.25 23.12 26.08
N PHE A 419 16.36 22.16 25.81
CA PHE A 419 15.94 21.21 26.84
C PHE A 419 16.23 19.75 26.50
N SER A 420 16.44 18.93 27.52
CA SER A 420 16.68 17.49 27.38
C SER A 420 15.99 16.72 28.51
N GLY A 421 14.94 15.95 28.15
CA GLY A 421 14.19 15.09 29.06
C GLY A 421 14.67 13.63 29.08
N GLY A 422 15.88 13.37 28.60
CA GLY A 422 16.45 12.05 28.42
C GLY A 422 16.13 11.45 27.05
N TRP A 423 16.35 10.14 26.91
CA TRP A 423 16.36 9.47 25.60
C TRP A 423 15.35 8.32 25.56
N THR A 424 14.72 8.13 24.40
CA THR A 424 13.81 7.02 24.12
C THR A 424 14.41 6.13 23.04
N PRO A 425 14.85 4.90 23.36
CA PRO A 425 15.33 3.95 22.36
C PRO A 425 14.34 3.79 21.20
N SER A 426 14.84 3.82 19.96
CA SER A 426 13.99 3.68 18.77
C SER A 426 13.68 2.21 18.48
N LEU A 427 12.67 1.69 19.19
CA LEU A 427 12.28 0.27 19.17
C LEU A 427 11.12 -0.06 18.22
N HIS A 428 10.71 0.89 17.39
CA HIS A 428 9.59 0.76 16.45
C HIS A 428 9.66 -0.52 15.61
N LEU A 429 10.80 -0.77 14.96
CA LEU A 429 11.00 -1.94 14.10
C LEU A 429 11.08 -3.24 14.91
N LEU A 430 11.64 -3.20 16.12
CA LEU A 430 11.67 -4.36 17.01
C LEU A 430 10.25 -4.76 17.44
N SER A 431 9.42 -3.79 17.81
CA SER A 431 8.02 -4.06 18.15
C SER A 431 7.22 -4.59 16.96
N GLN A 432 7.47 -4.09 15.74
CA GLN A 432 6.85 -4.63 14.51
C GLN A 432 7.28 -6.08 14.23
N SER A 433 8.45 -6.51 14.70
CA SER A 433 8.88 -7.92 14.63
C SER A 433 8.06 -8.85 15.54
N GLY A 434 7.19 -8.31 16.40
CA GLY A 434 6.45 -9.03 17.43
C GLY A 434 7.17 -9.10 18.78
N THR A 435 8.36 -8.51 18.91
CA THR A 435 9.12 -8.52 20.18
C THR A 435 8.48 -7.57 21.19
N ARG A 436 8.25 -8.06 22.41
CA ARG A 436 7.76 -7.25 23.54
C ARG A 436 8.87 -6.38 24.09
N LEU A 437 8.50 -5.19 24.58
CA LEU A 437 9.43 -4.26 25.21
C LEU A 437 9.39 -4.39 26.73
N LEU A 438 10.49 -4.04 27.39
CA LEU A 438 10.63 -4.06 28.85
C LEU A 438 10.78 -2.62 29.36
N TRP A 439 10.14 -2.28 30.48
CA TRP A 439 10.28 -0.95 31.08
C TRP A 439 11.46 -0.93 32.05
N ASP A 440 12.29 0.10 31.95
CA ASP A 440 13.37 0.40 32.88
C ASP A 440 13.07 1.68 33.65
N GLU A 441 12.87 1.58 34.96
CA GLU A 441 12.54 2.72 35.83
C GLU A 441 13.71 3.70 36.00
N GLY A 442 14.95 3.21 35.99
CA GLY A 442 16.15 4.02 36.20
C GLY A 442 16.41 4.97 35.04
N LEU A 443 16.23 4.51 33.81
CA LEU A 443 16.32 5.31 32.59
C LEU A 443 14.98 5.98 32.23
N GLY A 444 13.88 5.49 32.81
CA GLY A 444 12.51 5.89 32.52
C GLY A 444 12.15 5.64 31.05
N CYS A 445 12.53 4.50 30.47
CA CYS A 445 12.28 4.21 29.05
C CYS A 445 12.02 2.72 28.80
N PHE A 446 11.55 2.40 27.59
CA PHE A 446 11.42 1.01 27.15
C PHE A 446 12.73 0.52 26.51
N LEU A 447 13.12 -0.70 26.86
CA LEU A 447 14.28 -1.45 26.37
C LEU A 447 13.83 -2.69 25.56
N PRO A 448 14.72 -3.26 24.72
CA PRO A 448 14.45 -4.52 24.02
C PRO A 448 14.15 -5.69 24.98
N GLY A 449 13.08 -6.43 24.72
CA GLY A 449 12.85 -7.74 25.33
C GLY A 449 13.44 -8.90 24.50
N PRO A 450 13.17 -10.16 24.89
CA PRO A 450 13.62 -11.33 24.15
C PRO A 450 13.11 -11.33 22.71
N ALA A 451 14.03 -11.41 21.74
CA ALA A 451 13.70 -11.35 20.33
C ALA A 451 12.83 -12.54 19.87
N THR A 452 11.76 -12.25 19.13
CA THR A 452 10.86 -13.27 18.54
C THR A 452 11.31 -13.77 17.17
N GLN A 453 12.22 -13.05 16.52
CA GLN A 453 12.81 -13.37 15.23
C GLN A 453 14.33 -13.27 15.31
N ALA A 454 15.04 -13.60 14.23
CA ALA A 454 16.50 -13.49 14.14
C ALA A 454 16.95 -12.02 14.01
N VAL A 455 16.81 -11.27 15.10
CA VAL A 455 17.11 -9.84 15.22
C VAL A 455 17.90 -9.55 16.49
N ARG A 456 18.83 -8.60 16.40
CA ARG A 456 19.60 -8.07 17.53
C ARG A 456 19.44 -6.56 17.58
N VAL A 457 19.47 -5.98 18.78
CA VAL A 457 19.46 -4.53 18.97
C VAL A 457 20.78 -4.10 19.61
N VAL A 458 21.42 -3.05 19.08
CA VAL A 458 22.73 -2.56 19.53
C VAL A 458 22.80 -1.03 19.54
N GLY A 459 23.81 -0.50 20.24
CA GLY A 459 23.98 0.93 20.46
C GLY A 459 22.89 1.47 21.39
N THR A 460 22.59 2.76 21.30
CA THR A 460 21.62 3.40 22.21
C THR A 460 20.17 2.92 22.04
N ALA A 461 19.87 2.17 20.98
CA ALA A 461 18.61 1.44 20.86
C ALA A 461 18.51 0.29 21.88
N GLY A 462 19.64 -0.23 22.37
CA GLY A 462 19.70 -1.24 23.42
C GLY A 462 19.55 -0.70 24.84
N GLY A 463 19.56 0.62 25.03
CA GLY A 463 19.59 1.30 26.33
C GLY A 463 20.65 2.40 26.39
N ASP A 464 20.92 2.94 27.58
CA ASP A 464 21.99 3.92 27.75
C ASP A 464 23.36 3.26 27.55
N CYS A 465 24.18 3.80 26.66
CA CYS A 465 25.43 3.19 26.20
C CYS A 465 26.47 4.27 25.90
N SER A 466 27.71 4.09 26.35
CA SER A 466 28.81 4.96 25.94
C SER A 466 29.13 4.79 24.44
N LEU A 467 29.91 5.71 23.88
CA LEU A 467 30.42 5.54 22.51
C LEU A 467 31.27 4.28 22.37
N GLN A 468 32.07 3.94 23.39
CA GLN A 468 32.89 2.72 23.41
C GLN A 468 32.01 1.45 23.39
N ASP A 469 30.90 1.46 24.13
CA ASP A 469 29.95 0.34 24.15
C ASP A 469 29.28 0.19 22.78
N CYS A 470 28.86 1.29 22.16
CA CYS A 470 28.29 1.28 20.81
C CYS A 470 29.21 0.60 19.80
N LEU A 471 30.50 0.95 19.80
CA LEU A 471 31.50 0.37 18.91
C LEU A 471 31.74 -1.12 19.19
N THR A 472 31.77 -1.50 20.47
CA THR A 472 32.05 -2.87 20.91
C THR A 472 30.88 -3.81 20.64
N LEU A 473 29.68 -3.44 21.09
CA LEU A 473 28.45 -4.23 20.91
C LEU A 473 28.09 -4.34 19.42
N GLY A 474 28.29 -3.27 18.65
CA GLY A 474 28.09 -3.29 17.20
C GLY A 474 28.99 -4.34 16.52
N ALA A 475 30.29 -4.31 16.82
CA ALA A 475 31.26 -5.27 16.30
C ALA A 475 30.90 -6.73 16.64
N GLU A 476 30.50 -6.98 17.89
CA GLU A 476 30.14 -8.31 18.38
C GLU A 476 28.85 -8.83 17.72
N ALA A 477 27.81 -7.99 17.63
CA ALA A 477 26.57 -8.35 16.95
C ALA A 477 26.79 -8.61 15.46
N GLY A 478 27.63 -7.81 14.78
CA GLY A 478 27.99 -8.02 13.37
C GLY A 478 28.64 -9.39 13.14
N ASN A 479 29.61 -9.74 13.98
CA ASN A 479 30.29 -11.03 13.90
C ASN A 479 29.35 -12.20 14.24
N GLN A 480 28.51 -12.07 15.26
CA GLN A 480 27.54 -13.11 15.65
C GLN A 480 26.45 -13.32 14.59
N ALA A 481 25.86 -12.23 14.08
CA ALA A 481 24.86 -12.30 13.01
C ALA A 481 25.45 -12.96 11.75
N ALA A 482 26.67 -12.61 11.37
CA ALA A 482 27.32 -13.29 10.25
C ALA A 482 27.53 -14.79 10.52
N ASN A 483 27.98 -15.18 11.72
CA ASN A 483 28.16 -16.58 12.09
C ASN A 483 26.85 -17.36 12.01
N ASP A 484 25.76 -16.82 12.54
CA ASP A 484 24.43 -17.44 12.53
C ASP A 484 23.84 -17.52 11.11
N ALA A 485 24.24 -16.60 10.23
CA ALA A 485 23.92 -16.65 8.80
C ALA A 485 24.78 -17.66 8.01
N GLY A 486 25.74 -18.33 8.67
CA GLY A 486 26.62 -19.36 8.10
C GLY A 486 28.03 -18.86 7.72
N HIS A 487 28.39 -17.62 8.04
CA HIS A 487 29.64 -16.97 7.62
C HIS A 487 30.59 -16.77 8.80
N ARG A 488 31.61 -17.62 8.89
CA ARG A 488 32.63 -17.52 9.95
C ARG A 488 33.83 -16.71 9.50
N ARG A 489 34.26 -15.77 10.35
CA ARG A 489 35.50 -15.02 10.13
C ARG A 489 36.71 -15.95 10.05
N ARG A 490 37.53 -15.79 9.02
CA ARG A 490 38.86 -16.42 8.93
C ARG A 490 39.94 -15.36 9.21
N GLY A 491 40.88 -15.66 10.13
CA GLY A 491 41.99 -14.76 10.48
C GLY A 491 41.72 -13.75 11.60
N ARG A 492 42.65 -12.80 11.77
CA ARG A 492 42.64 -11.79 12.84
C ARG A 492 41.50 -10.78 12.60
N GLY A 493 40.77 -10.45 13.66
CA GLY A 493 39.71 -9.42 13.60
C GLY A 493 40.29 -8.02 13.32
N PRO A 494 39.48 -7.09 12.79
CA PRO A 494 39.91 -5.70 12.65
C PRO A 494 40.22 -5.11 14.04
N ARG A 495 41.10 -4.09 14.07
CA ARG A 495 41.38 -3.36 15.32
C ARG A 495 40.08 -2.75 15.85
N LYS A 496 39.76 -2.98 17.12
CA LYS A 496 38.65 -2.31 17.78
C LYS A 496 39.02 -0.83 17.98
N PRO A 497 38.21 0.13 17.49
CA PRO A 497 38.44 1.55 17.74
C PRO A 497 38.24 1.89 19.22
N VAL A 498 38.94 2.92 19.68
CA VAL A 498 38.88 3.41 21.07
C VAL A 498 38.21 4.79 21.08
N ALA A 499 37.11 4.94 21.81
CA ALA A 499 36.46 6.23 22.01
C ALA A 499 37.31 7.14 22.92
N GLY A 500 37.19 8.46 22.76
CA GLY A 500 37.75 9.41 23.71
C GLY A 500 37.20 9.23 25.12
N GLU A 501 37.98 9.63 26.13
CA GLU A 501 37.52 9.61 27.52
C GLU A 501 36.35 10.56 27.72
N GLU A 502 35.32 10.08 28.43
CA GLU A 502 34.15 10.87 28.79
C GLU A 502 33.75 10.60 30.25
N PRO A 503 33.14 11.58 30.93
CA PRO A 503 32.57 11.35 32.24
C PRO A 503 31.56 10.21 32.23
N THR A 504 31.58 9.38 33.28
CA THR A 504 30.52 8.39 33.52
C THR A 504 29.18 9.10 33.66
N LEU A 505 28.19 8.65 32.88
CA LEU A 505 26.86 9.24 32.89
C LEU A 505 26.15 8.96 34.22
N SER A 506 25.61 10.00 34.83
CA SER A 506 24.77 9.90 36.02
C SER A 506 23.33 9.53 35.64
N PRO A 507 22.63 8.72 36.47
CA PRO A 507 21.23 8.39 36.22
C PRO A 507 20.35 9.63 36.02
N PRO A 508 19.36 9.58 35.10
CA PRO A 508 18.45 10.70 34.91
C PRO A 508 17.47 10.82 36.09
N ARG A 509 16.82 11.99 36.23
CA ARG A 509 15.63 12.17 37.09
C ARG A 509 14.38 12.32 36.21
N PRO A 510 13.66 11.22 35.90
CA PRO A 510 12.42 11.31 35.13
C PRO A 510 11.39 12.18 35.85
N LEU A 511 10.82 13.14 35.14
CA LEU A 511 9.69 13.96 35.61
C LEU A 511 8.81 14.27 34.40
N TRP A 512 7.57 13.78 34.42
CA TRP A 512 6.72 13.75 33.23
C TRP A 512 6.04 15.08 32.93
N SER A 513 5.92 15.97 33.93
CA SER A 513 5.36 17.30 33.80
C SER A 513 5.92 18.23 34.86
N ILE A 514 6.44 19.39 34.45
CA ILE A 514 6.88 20.45 35.36
C ILE A 514 5.67 21.31 35.77
N PRO A 515 5.45 21.57 37.07
CA PRO A 515 4.36 22.44 37.52
C PRO A 515 4.61 23.89 37.11
N GLY A 516 3.57 24.54 36.58
CA GLY A 516 3.66 25.93 36.10
C GLY A 516 2.32 26.48 35.64
N LYS A 517 2.25 27.81 35.49
CA LYS A 517 1.07 28.51 34.95
C LYS A 517 1.23 28.67 33.44
N GLY A 518 0.35 28.02 32.65
CA GLY A 518 0.34 28.10 31.18
C GLY A 518 0.02 26.75 30.54
N LYS A 519 0.02 26.70 29.19
CA LYS A 519 -0.18 25.44 28.45
C LYS A 519 1.12 24.66 28.40
N ALA A 520 1.15 23.43 28.90
CA ALA A 520 2.29 22.53 28.80
C ALA A 520 2.02 21.49 27.71
N PHE A 521 2.63 21.64 26.55
CA PHE A 521 2.42 20.77 25.39
C PHE A 521 3.15 19.46 25.55
N VAL A 522 2.47 18.38 25.17
CA VAL A 522 2.99 17.01 25.15
C VAL A 522 3.10 16.54 23.70
N ASP A 523 2.02 16.71 22.93
CA ASP A 523 2.01 16.52 21.49
C ASP A 523 1.94 17.86 20.78
N PHE A 524 3.05 18.20 20.12
CA PHE A 524 3.22 19.49 19.48
C PHE A 524 2.41 19.59 18.19
N GLN A 525 2.31 18.53 17.39
CA GLN A 525 1.63 18.56 16.09
C GLN A 525 0.10 18.58 16.25
N SER A 526 -0.40 17.81 17.22
CA SER A 526 -1.83 17.71 17.53
C SER A 526 -2.33 18.72 18.57
N ASP A 527 -1.47 19.62 19.05
CA ASP A 527 -1.79 20.62 20.08
C ASP A 527 -2.32 20.01 21.40
N VAL A 528 -1.84 18.82 21.78
CA VAL A 528 -2.26 18.13 23.02
C VAL A 528 -1.40 18.57 24.20
N THR A 529 -2.04 18.93 25.30
CA THR A 529 -1.38 19.38 26.52
C THR A 529 -1.46 18.35 27.65
N ALA A 530 -0.64 18.52 28.69
CA ALA A 530 -0.71 17.70 29.90
C ALA A 530 -2.09 17.80 30.59
N ALA A 531 -2.77 18.94 30.45
CA ALA A 531 -4.11 19.14 30.99
C ALA A 531 -5.16 18.30 30.23
N ASP A 532 -4.99 18.11 28.92
CA ASP A 532 -5.88 17.28 28.10
C ASP A 532 -5.77 15.79 28.48
N LEU A 533 -4.55 15.31 28.74
CA LEU A 533 -4.32 13.94 29.20
C LEU A 533 -4.90 13.68 30.59
N ARG A 534 -4.69 14.62 31.53
CA ARG A 534 -5.30 14.54 32.87
C ARG A 534 -6.83 14.65 32.80
N LEU A 535 -7.38 15.45 31.87
CA LEU A 535 -8.81 15.51 31.64
C LEU A 535 -9.34 14.16 31.13
N ALA A 536 -8.67 13.53 30.17
CA ALA A 536 -9.06 12.20 29.67
C ALA A 536 -9.10 11.17 30.80
N ALA A 537 -8.08 11.14 31.66
CA ALA A 537 -8.05 10.27 32.84
C ALA A 537 -9.23 10.55 33.80
N ARG A 538 -9.53 11.83 34.08
CA ARG A 538 -10.68 12.22 34.91
C ARG A 538 -12.03 11.84 34.31
N GLU A 539 -12.16 11.88 32.99
CA GLU A 539 -13.38 11.48 32.27
C GLU A 539 -13.55 9.95 32.16
N GLY A 540 -12.65 9.17 32.75
CA GLY A 540 -12.79 7.72 32.86
C GLY A 540 -11.98 6.91 31.85
N TYR A 541 -11.23 7.56 30.95
CA TYR A 541 -10.33 6.83 30.06
C TYR A 541 -9.14 6.28 30.87
N ARG A 542 -8.91 4.96 30.77
CA ARG A 542 -7.83 4.25 31.49
C ARG A 542 -6.75 3.73 30.55
N SER A 543 -7.15 3.07 29.47
CA SER A 543 -6.22 2.56 28.45
C SER A 543 -5.56 3.71 27.69
N ILE A 544 -4.24 3.61 27.45
CA ILE A 544 -3.51 4.57 26.60
C ILE A 544 -4.11 4.67 25.20
N GLU A 545 -4.69 3.58 24.68
CA GLU A 545 -5.32 3.53 23.37
C GLU A 545 -6.60 4.39 23.31
N HIS A 546 -7.38 4.44 24.39
CA HIS A 546 -8.52 5.35 24.48
C HIS A 546 -8.09 6.80 24.66
N VAL A 547 -7.09 7.08 25.50
CA VAL A 547 -6.54 8.43 25.66
C VAL A 547 -5.99 8.96 24.34
N LYS A 548 -5.27 8.12 23.57
CA LYS A 548 -4.81 8.42 22.21
C LYS A 548 -5.96 8.82 21.29
N ARG A 549 -7.02 8.00 21.20
CA ARG A 549 -8.17 8.29 20.32
C ARG A 549 -8.94 9.54 20.74
N TYR A 550 -9.09 9.75 22.05
CA TYR A 550 -9.84 10.88 22.59
C TYR A 550 -9.08 12.21 22.41
N THR A 551 -7.78 12.21 22.65
CA THR A 551 -6.95 13.42 22.64
C THR A 551 -6.22 13.67 21.33
N THR A 552 -6.07 12.66 20.47
CA THR A 552 -5.24 12.64 19.26
C THR A 552 -3.72 12.66 19.51
N THR A 553 -3.28 12.40 20.75
CA THR A 553 -1.84 12.31 21.08
C THR A 553 -1.18 11.17 20.32
N GLY A 554 -0.03 11.43 19.70
CA GLY A 554 0.74 10.47 18.92
C GLY A 554 0.12 10.07 17.58
N MET A 555 -0.85 10.84 17.07
CA MET A 555 -1.51 10.58 15.78
C MET A 555 -1.03 11.48 14.63
N GLY A 556 -0.09 12.38 14.90
CA GLY A 556 0.54 13.25 13.89
C GLY A 556 1.42 12.49 12.88
N THR A 557 2.00 13.21 11.92
CA THR A 557 2.93 12.63 10.93
C THR A 557 4.25 12.17 11.54
N ASP A 558 4.58 12.65 12.75
CA ASP A 558 5.69 12.18 13.57
C ASP A 558 5.36 10.90 14.36
N GLN A 559 4.10 10.45 14.37
CA GLN A 559 3.60 9.26 15.08
C GLN A 559 3.97 9.22 16.58
N GLY A 560 4.08 10.40 17.19
CA GLY A 560 4.35 10.54 18.62
C GLY A 560 5.77 10.19 19.05
N ARG A 561 6.75 10.25 18.13
CA ARG A 561 8.18 10.07 18.40
C ARG A 561 8.70 10.90 19.58
N THR A 562 8.14 12.10 19.80
CA THR A 562 8.51 12.99 20.91
C THR A 562 7.44 13.13 21.99
N SER A 563 6.23 12.57 21.80
CA SER A 563 5.09 12.78 22.70
C SER A 563 4.67 11.54 23.49
N ASN A 564 4.83 10.33 22.94
CA ASN A 564 4.21 9.12 23.48
C ASN A 564 4.68 8.77 24.90
N ILE A 565 5.98 8.83 25.18
CA ILE A 565 6.51 8.47 26.50
C ILE A 565 6.10 9.49 27.57
N ASN A 566 6.16 10.79 27.24
CA ASN A 566 5.67 11.83 28.15
C ASN A 566 4.16 11.69 28.39
N ALA A 567 3.38 11.38 27.35
CA ALA A 567 1.95 11.16 27.49
C ALA A 567 1.64 9.96 28.38
N LEU A 568 2.38 8.87 28.21
CA LEU A 568 2.25 7.67 29.02
C LEU A 568 2.58 7.94 30.49
N GLY A 569 3.68 8.65 30.78
CA GLY A 569 4.05 9.05 32.13
C GLY A 569 3.00 9.94 32.80
N ILE A 570 2.46 10.92 32.10
CA ILE A 570 1.40 11.82 32.63
C ILE A 570 0.10 11.05 32.89
N VAL A 571 -0.27 10.11 32.03
CA VAL A 571 -1.46 9.27 32.23
C VAL A 571 -1.26 8.32 33.41
N ALA A 572 -0.08 7.70 33.54
CA ALA A 572 0.28 6.85 34.67
C ALA A 572 0.20 7.61 36.00
N GLU A 573 0.79 8.81 36.07
CA GLU A 573 0.66 9.72 37.23
C GLU A 573 -0.80 10.06 37.53
N ALA A 574 -1.61 10.36 36.50
CA ALA A 574 -3.00 10.76 36.68
C ALA A 574 -3.92 9.60 37.14
N LEU A 575 -3.50 8.35 36.88
CA LEU A 575 -4.23 7.14 37.25
C LEU A 575 -3.67 6.47 38.52
N ASP A 576 -2.54 6.96 39.04
CA ASP A 576 -1.83 6.40 40.19
C ASP A 576 -1.44 4.92 39.98
N VAL A 577 -0.85 4.61 38.82
CA VAL A 577 -0.37 3.27 38.45
C VAL A 577 1.04 3.34 37.85
N ALA A 578 1.76 2.23 37.83
CA ALA A 578 3.04 2.16 37.14
C ALA A 578 2.87 2.31 35.62
N ILE A 579 3.87 2.87 34.94
CA ILE A 579 3.84 3.09 33.48
C ILE A 579 3.53 1.80 32.67
N PRO A 580 4.10 0.63 32.99
CA PRO A 580 3.77 -0.61 32.28
C PRO A 580 2.29 -1.03 32.38
N GLU A 581 1.60 -0.64 33.46
CA GLU A 581 0.20 -1.03 33.71
C GLU A 581 -0.79 -0.26 32.84
N VAL A 582 -0.46 0.96 32.43
CA VAL A 582 -1.26 1.73 31.46
C VAL A 582 -1.19 1.08 30.06
N GLY A 583 -0.07 0.41 29.77
CA GLY A 583 0.29 -0.15 28.47
C GLY A 583 0.89 0.89 27.52
N HIS A 584 1.70 0.46 26.56
CA HIS A 584 2.18 1.31 25.47
C HIS A 584 1.30 1.16 24.24
N THR A 585 1.30 2.16 23.35
CA THR A 585 0.56 2.05 22.08
C THR A 585 1.26 1.10 21.12
N THR A 586 0.49 0.48 20.22
CA THR A 586 1.08 -0.44 19.23
C THR A 586 1.88 0.33 18.18
N PHE A 587 3.16 -0.03 17.99
CA PHE A 587 3.97 0.46 16.87
C PHE A 587 3.54 -0.22 15.57
N ARG A 588 3.13 0.57 14.57
CA ARG A 588 2.64 0.06 13.28
C ARG A 588 3.53 0.50 12.13
N PRO A 589 3.62 -0.29 11.05
CA PRO A 589 4.13 0.21 9.78
C PRO A 589 3.23 1.34 9.21
N PRO A 590 3.80 2.29 8.45
CA PRO A 590 5.23 2.47 8.26
C PRO A 590 5.87 3.30 9.39
N PHE A 591 7.16 3.06 9.70
CA PHE A 591 7.93 3.85 10.68
C PHE A 591 7.95 5.34 10.36
N SER A 592 8.06 5.68 9.07
CA SER A 592 7.91 7.02 8.51
C SER A 592 6.95 6.98 7.32
N PRO A 593 6.28 8.09 6.97
CA PRO A 593 5.41 8.12 5.80
C PRO A 593 6.10 7.63 4.52
N VAL A 594 5.33 6.95 3.67
CA VAL A 594 5.74 6.44 2.36
C VAL A 594 4.80 7.00 1.30
N THR A 595 5.34 7.46 0.17
CA THR A 595 4.52 7.99 -0.93
C THR A 595 3.70 6.86 -1.57
N PHE A 596 2.47 7.16 -1.97
CA PHE A 596 1.65 6.19 -2.70
C PHE A 596 2.28 5.81 -4.04
N GLY A 597 3.01 6.75 -4.68
CA GLY A 597 3.81 6.47 -5.87
C GLY A 597 4.82 5.35 -5.65
N ALA A 598 5.58 5.36 -4.55
CA ALA A 598 6.52 4.28 -4.23
C ALA A 598 5.82 2.93 -3.97
N LEU A 599 4.63 2.94 -3.35
CA LEU A 599 3.82 1.74 -3.15
C LEU A 599 3.27 1.17 -4.46
N ALA A 600 2.89 2.02 -5.42
CA ALA A 600 2.46 1.58 -6.75
C ALA A 600 3.66 1.07 -7.58
N GLY A 601 4.80 1.78 -7.54
CA GLY A 601 5.97 1.51 -8.35
C GLY A 601 5.64 1.67 -9.84
N ARG A 602 5.80 0.58 -10.61
CA ARG A 602 5.46 0.54 -12.04
C ARG A 602 4.10 -0.06 -12.36
N ARG A 603 3.31 -0.44 -11.34
CA ARG A 603 1.94 -0.97 -11.51
C ARG A 603 0.94 0.18 -11.70
N ILE A 604 1.05 0.87 -12.84
CA ILE A 604 0.23 2.02 -13.22
C ILE A 604 -0.11 1.94 -14.72
N GLY A 605 -1.19 2.61 -15.14
CA GLY A 605 -1.61 2.63 -16.54
C GLY A 605 -1.77 1.22 -17.10
N THR A 606 -1.20 0.96 -18.28
CA THR A 606 -1.26 -0.36 -18.96
C THR A 606 -0.44 -1.46 -18.27
N LEU A 607 0.32 -1.14 -17.22
CA LEU A 607 1.09 -2.10 -16.42
C LEU A 607 0.41 -2.40 -15.07
N LEU A 608 -0.80 -1.86 -14.83
CA LEU A 608 -1.57 -2.14 -13.62
C LEU A 608 -1.90 -3.63 -13.51
N ASP A 609 -2.39 -4.21 -14.61
CA ASP A 609 -2.67 -5.64 -14.76
C ASP A 609 -2.29 -6.08 -16.20
N PRO A 610 -1.84 -7.34 -16.42
CA PRO A 610 -1.50 -7.82 -17.75
C PRO A 610 -2.68 -7.81 -18.72
N VAL A 611 -2.40 -7.44 -19.97
CA VAL A 611 -3.36 -7.54 -21.08
C VAL A 611 -2.90 -8.68 -22.00
N ARG A 612 -3.66 -9.79 -22.02
CA ARG A 612 -3.41 -10.98 -22.84
C ARG A 612 -4.02 -10.79 -24.23
N ARG A 613 -3.30 -11.25 -25.27
CA ARG A 613 -3.66 -11.10 -26.68
C ARG A 613 -3.51 -12.42 -27.41
N THR A 614 -4.47 -12.78 -28.26
CA THR A 614 -4.39 -14.00 -29.07
C THR A 614 -3.36 -13.84 -30.19
N PRO A 615 -2.89 -14.94 -30.82
CA PRO A 615 -2.01 -14.85 -31.99
C PRO A 615 -2.61 -14.04 -33.15
N MET A 616 -3.94 -14.01 -33.28
CA MET A 616 -4.65 -13.27 -34.32
C MET A 616 -4.89 -11.79 -33.98
N HIS A 617 -4.42 -11.29 -32.83
CA HIS A 617 -4.73 -9.93 -32.35
C HIS A 617 -4.32 -8.81 -33.32
N SER A 618 -3.18 -8.94 -33.99
CA SER A 618 -2.73 -7.96 -34.98
C SER A 618 -3.67 -7.86 -36.18
N TRP A 619 -4.26 -8.99 -36.59
CA TRP A 619 -5.26 -9.02 -37.66
C TRP A 619 -6.53 -8.31 -37.21
N HIS A 620 -7.02 -8.59 -35.99
CA HIS A 620 -8.21 -7.95 -35.43
C HIS A 620 -8.06 -6.44 -35.40
N GLN A 621 -6.91 -5.96 -34.91
CA GLN A 621 -6.61 -4.53 -34.87
C GLN A 621 -6.53 -3.90 -36.27
N ALA A 622 -5.87 -4.58 -37.22
CA ALA A 622 -5.74 -4.10 -38.59
C ALA A 622 -7.09 -4.04 -39.34
N ASN A 623 -8.07 -4.86 -38.93
CA ASN A 623 -9.41 -4.91 -39.52
C ASN A 623 -10.47 -4.18 -38.69
N GLY A 624 -10.03 -3.26 -37.82
CA GLY A 624 -10.90 -2.30 -37.15
C GLY A 624 -11.76 -2.89 -36.03
N ALA A 625 -11.40 -4.04 -35.47
CA ALA A 625 -12.11 -4.61 -34.32
C ALA A 625 -12.19 -3.61 -33.16
N ALA A 626 -13.40 -3.42 -32.62
CA ALA A 626 -13.56 -2.94 -31.26
C ALA A 626 -13.18 -4.08 -30.30
N PHE A 627 -12.71 -3.76 -29.11
CA PHE A 627 -12.27 -4.76 -28.14
C PHE A 627 -12.95 -4.57 -26.79
N GLU A 628 -13.13 -5.69 -26.09
CA GLU A 628 -13.51 -5.72 -24.68
C GLU A 628 -12.48 -6.50 -23.85
N LEU A 629 -12.51 -6.28 -22.53
CA LEU A 629 -11.70 -7.04 -21.58
C LEU A 629 -12.53 -8.18 -20.99
N VAL A 630 -12.15 -9.42 -21.33
CA VAL A 630 -12.73 -10.64 -20.75
C VAL A 630 -11.70 -11.22 -19.77
N GLY A 631 -11.83 -10.87 -18.50
CA GLY A 631 -10.74 -11.02 -17.53
C GLY A 631 -9.53 -10.21 -17.98
N GLN A 632 -8.41 -10.89 -18.23
CA GLN A 632 -7.20 -10.25 -18.77
C GLN A 632 -7.10 -10.29 -20.30
N TRP A 633 -8.01 -10.97 -21.00
CA TRP A 633 -7.96 -11.09 -22.45
C TRP A 633 -8.57 -9.88 -23.14
N HIS A 634 -7.86 -9.35 -24.14
CA HIS A 634 -8.37 -8.32 -25.04
C HIS A 634 -9.01 -8.98 -26.27
N ARG A 635 -10.32 -9.24 -26.19
CA ARG A 635 -11.07 -9.98 -27.22
C ARG A 635 -11.78 -9.04 -28.19
N PRO A 636 -11.90 -9.40 -29.48
CA PRO A 636 -12.76 -8.65 -30.40
C PRO A 636 -14.21 -8.63 -29.89
N TYR A 637 -14.73 -7.44 -29.68
CA TYR A 637 -16.09 -7.21 -29.21
C TYR A 637 -17.09 -7.22 -30.37
N TYR A 638 -16.77 -6.47 -31.43
CA TYR A 638 -17.45 -6.44 -32.74
C TYR A 638 -16.53 -5.79 -33.79
N TYR A 639 -16.88 -5.88 -35.07
CA TYR A 639 -16.12 -5.38 -36.22
C TYR A 639 -16.94 -4.34 -37.01
N PRO A 640 -16.91 -3.06 -36.62
CA PRO A 640 -17.66 -2.01 -37.30
C PRO A 640 -17.10 -1.72 -38.70
N ARG A 641 -18.00 -1.53 -39.68
CA ARG A 641 -17.65 -0.89 -40.96
C ARG A 641 -17.78 0.63 -40.82
N PRO A 642 -17.14 1.42 -41.71
CA PRO A 642 -17.29 2.87 -41.69
C PRO A 642 -18.77 3.31 -41.72
N GLY A 643 -19.18 4.05 -40.69
CA GLY A 643 -20.56 4.56 -40.54
C GLY A 643 -21.52 3.63 -39.78
N GLU A 644 -21.07 2.47 -39.32
CA GLU A 644 -21.83 1.61 -38.40
C GLU A 644 -21.55 1.99 -36.94
N ASP A 645 -22.60 2.02 -36.12
CA ASP A 645 -22.48 1.89 -34.68
C ASP A 645 -22.38 0.40 -34.30
N MET A 646 -22.17 0.12 -33.01
CA MET A 646 -22.11 -1.25 -32.48
C MET A 646 -23.34 -2.07 -32.88
N ASP A 647 -24.51 -1.48 -32.67
CA ASP A 647 -25.81 -2.09 -32.88
C ASP A 647 -25.98 -2.57 -34.35
N ARG A 648 -25.63 -1.74 -35.35
CA ARG A 648 -25.68 -2.12 -36.77
C ARG A 648 -24.60 -3.14 -37.15
N ALA A 649 -23.40 -3.00 -36.61
CA ALA A 649 -22.31 -3.94 -36.87
C ALA A 649 -22.65 -5.35 -36.35
N VAL A 650 -23.16 -5.43 -35.11
CA VAL A 650 -23.60 -6.66 -34.48
C VAL A 650 -24.78 -7.28 -35.23
N ASP A 651 -25.80 -6.49 -35.63
CA ASP A 651 -26.92 -7.01 -36.42
C ASP A 651 -26.42 -7.67 -37.73
N ARG A 652 -25.50 -7.02 -38.44
CA ARG A 652 -24.88 -7.55 -39.66
C ARG A 652 -24.10 -8.84 -39.38
N GLU A 653 -23.31 -8.88 -38.31
CA GLU A 653 -22.54 -10.06 -37.89
C GLU A 653 -23.43 -11.25 -37.56
N VAL A 654 -24.46 -11.02 -36.75
CA VAL A 654 -25.47 -12.02 -36.36
C VAL A 654 -26.21 -12.57 -37.58
N LEU A 655 -26.64 -11.70 -38.50
CA LEU A 655 -27.28 -12.11 -39.76
C LEU A 655 -26.33 -12.93 -40.63
N ALA A 656 -25.06 -12.53 -40.74
CA ALA A 656 -24.08 -13.25 -41.56
C ALA A 656 -23.85 -14.69 -41.06
N ALA A 657 -23.80 -14.88 -39.74
CA ALA A 657 -23.64 -16.20 -39.13
C ALA A 657 -24.77 -17.16 -39.47
N ARG A 658 -26.02 -16.68 -39.55
CA ARG A 658 -27.19 -17.52 -39.89
C ARG A 658 -27.47 -17.64 -41.38
N SER A 659 -27.21 -16.60 -42.16
CA SER A 659 -27.57 -16.55 -43.58
C SER A 659 -26.48 -17.05 -44.52
N SER A 660 -25.21 -17.01 -44.12
CA SER A 660 -24.10 -17.44 -44.97
C SER A 660 -22.94 -18.09 -44.19
N LEU A 661 -22.01 -17.28 -43.68
CA LEU A 661 -20.75 -17.73 -43.09
C LEU A 661 -20.18 -16.64 -42.20
N ALA A 662 -19.83 -17.01 -40.97
CA ALA A 662 -19.15 -16.12 -40.04
C ALA A 662 -18.00 -16.84 -39.33
N ILE A 663 -17.06 -16.08 -38.78
CA ILE A 663 -15.88 -16.60 -38.10
C ILE A 663 -15.56 -15.82 -36.82
N MET A 664 -15.18 -16.54 -35.77
CA MET A 664 -14.82 -15.98 -34.48
C MET A 664 -13.50 -16.54 -33.97
N ASP A 665 -12.73 -15.68 -33.28
CA ASP A 665 -11.57 -16.10 -32.51
C ASP A 665 -11.99 -16.70 -31.16
N ALA A 666 -11.93 -18.03 -31.07
CA ALA A 666 -12.27 -18.82 -29.89
C ALA A 666 -11.02 -19.25 -29.09
N THR A 667 -9.86 -18.67 -29.39
CA THR A 667 -8.57 -19.02 -28.77
C THR A 667 -8.57 -18.91 -27.25
N THR A 668 -9.37 -18.00 -26.68
CA THR A 668 -9.31 -17.66 -25.25
C THR A 668 -9.97 -18.67 -24.31
N LEU A 669 -10.79 -19.61 -24.82
CA LEU A 669 -11.41 -20.66 -24.00
C LEU A 669 -10.33 -21.42 -23.21
N GLY A 670 -10.61 -21.84 -21.98
CA GLY A 670 -9.68 -22.75 -21.31
C GLY A 670 -9.61 -24.07 -22.05
N LYS A 671 -8.42 -24.66 -22.14
CA LYS A 671 -8.19 -25.98 -22.73
C LYS A 671 -7.32 -26.80 -21.79
N ILE A 672 -7.78 -27.99 -21.42
CA ILE A 672 -7.08 -28.89 -20.51
C ILE A 672 -6.96 -30.26 -21.18
N ASP A 673 -5.73 -30.72 -21.34
CA ASP A 673 -5.39 -32.08 -21.77
C ASP A 673 -5.40 -32.99 -20.54
N ILE A 674 -6.21 -34.04 -20.56
CA ILE A 674 -6.39 -34.97 -19.43
C ILE A 674 -6.04 -36.37 -19.91
N ARG A 675 -5.04 -36.99 -19.28
CA ARG A 675 -4.53 -38.31 -19.70
C ARG A 675 -4.37 -39.28 -18.55
N GLY A 676 -4.77 -40.53 -18.76
CA GLY A 676 -4.53 -41.65 -17.84
C GLY A 676 -5.71 -42.61 -17.75
N ALA A 677 -5.45 -43.81 -17.23
CA ALA A 677 -6.39 -44.93 -17.17
C ALA A 677 -7.70 -44.58 -16.45
N ASP A 678 -7.66 -43.64 -15.49
CA ASP A 678 -8.81 -43.24 -14.71
C ASP A 678 -9.47 -41.92 -15.18
N ALA A 679 -9.01 -41.33 -16.30
CA ALA A 679 -9.51 -40.05 -16.79
C ALA A 679 -11.04 -40.03 -17.00
N ALA A 680 -11.61 -41.10 -17.56
CA ALA A 680 -13.04 -41.22 -17.78
C ALA A 680 -13.85 -41.35 -16.47
N GLU A 681 -13.27 -41.98 -15.44
CA GLU A 681 -13.86 -42.06 -14.11
C GLU A 681 -13.79 -40.72 -13.39
N PHE A 682 -12.66 -40.03 -13.47
CA PHE A 682 -12.48 -38.71 -12.89
C PHE A 682 -13.45 -37.68 -13.47
N LEU A 683 -13.58 -37.61 -14.80
CA LEU A 683 -14.58 -36.74 -15.46
C LEU A 683 -16.02 -37.10 -15.06
N ASN A 684 -16.29 -38.38 -14.79
CA ASN A 684 -17.55 -38.85 -14.24
C ASN A 684 -17.83 -38.27 -12.84
N ARG A 685 -16.81 -38.07 -12.01
CA ARG A 685 -16.97 -37.46 -10.69
C ARG A 685 -17.14 -35.94 -10.79
N VAL A 686 -16.46 -35.30 -11.74
CA VAL A 686 -16.45 -33.83 -11.91
C VAL A 686 -17.74 -33.29 -12.52
N TYR A 687 -18.16 -33.84 -13.66
CA TYR A 687 -19.33 -33.33 -14.39
C TYR A 687 -20.64 -33.95 -13.90
N VAL A 688 -21.76 -33.26 -14.10
CA VAL A 688 -23.10 -33.78 -13.75
C VAL A 688 -23.53 -35.00 -14.57
N ASN A 689 -23.07 -35.12 -15.81
CA ASN A 689 -23.43 -36.18 -16.76
C ASN A 689 -22.33 -37.26 -16.88
N GLY A 690 -22.66 -38.40 -17.53
CA GLY A 690 -21.75 -39.55 -17.62
C GLY A 690 -20.68 -39.41 -18.71
N TRP A 691 -19.49 -39.98 -18.52
CA TRP A 691 -18.32 -39.89 -19.41
C TRP A 691 -17.75 -41.24 -19.83
N LYS A 692 -17.84 -42.29 -18.99
CA LYS A 692 -17.36 -43.65 -19.32
C LYS A 692 -17.91 -44.21 -20.64
N GLY A 693 -19.17 -43.89 -20.97
CA GLY A 693 -19.83 -44.35 -22.19
C GLY A 693 -19.60 -43.48 -23.43
N LEU A 694 -18.82 -42.39 -23.33
CA LEU A 694 -18.44 -41.59 -24.50
C LEU A 694 -17.43 -42.37 -25.34
N LYS A 695 -17.69 -42.59 -26.63
CA LYS A 695 -16.77 -43.29 -27.52
C LYS A 695 -15.62 -42.36 -27.93
N VAL A 696 -14.46 -42.95 -28.24
CA VAL A 696 -13.35 -42.23 -28.91
C VAL A 696 -13.87 -41.57 -30.19
N GLY A 697 -13.42 -40.34 -30.46
CA GLY A 697 -13.94 -39.49 -31.54
C GLY A 697 -15.17 -38.68 -31.14
N GLY A 698 -15.80 -38.97 -29.99
CA GLY A 698 -16.97 -38.26 -29.50
C GLY A 698 -16.65 -37.05 -28.64
N CYS A 699 -17.50 -36.04 -28.73
CA CYS A 699 -17.54 -34.86 -27.87
C CYS A 699 -18.80 -34.87 -27.01
N ARG A 700 -18.75 -34.22 -25.85
CA ARG A 700 -19.92 -34.06 -24.98
C ARG A 700 -19.84 -32.72 -24.26
N TYR A 701 -20.97 -32.03 -24.17
CA TYR A 701 -21.12 -30.85 -23.32
C TYR A 701 -21.45 -31.30 -21.89
N GLY A 702 -20.92 -30.61 -20.88
CA GLY A 702 -21.19 -30.89 -19.47
C GLY A 702 -21.18 -29.63 -18.60
N LEU A 703 -21.89 -29.71 -17.48
CA LEU A 703 -21.87 -28.71 -16.40
C LEU A 703 -21.01 -29.21 -15.24
N MET A 704 -20.18 -28.33 -14.68
CA MET A 704 -19.41 -28.57 -13.46
C MET A 704 -20.04 -27.81 -12.29
N LEU A 705 -20.17 -28.47 -11.15
CA LEU A 705 -20.76 -27.89 -9.95
C LEU A 705 -19.74 -27.74 -8.82
N GLY A 706 -19.95 -26.75 -7.98
CA GLY A 706 -19.37 -26.72 -6.64
C GLY A 706 -20.01 -27.79 -5.75
N GLU A 707 -19.44 -28.04 -4.57
CA GLU A 707 -20.02 -28.97 -3.59
C GLU A 707 -21.42 -28.52 -3.12
N ASP A 708 -21.73 -27.22 -3.24
CA ASP A 708 -23.02 -26.62 -2.96
C ASP A 708 -24.10 -26.89 -4.04
N GLY A 709 -23.73 -27.54 -5.14
CA GLY A 709 -24.64 -27.91 -6.23
C GLY A 709 -24.90 -26.79 -7.24
N MET A 710 -24.19 -25.67 -7.15
CA MET A 710 -24.33 -24.53 -8.05
C MET A 710 -23.39 -24.68 -9.25
N VAL A 711 -23.82 -24.23 -10.42
CA VAL A 711 -23.02 -24.27 -11.65
C VAL A 711 -21.91 -23.23 -11.55
N PHE A 712 -20.65 -23.68 -11.61
CA PHE A 712 -19.49 -22.77 -11.57
C PHE A 712 -18.77 -22.67 -12.92
N ASP A 713 -18.83 -23.71 -13.77
CA ASP A 713 -18.27 -23.70 -15.12
C ASP A 713 -18.95 -24.76 -16.00
N ASP A 714 -18.72 -24.67 -17.30
CA ASP A 714 -19.24 -25.57 -18.32
C ASP A 714 -18.29 -25.70 -19.52
N GLY A 715 -18.58 -26.64 -20.39
CA GLY A 715 -17.86 -26.75 -21.65
C GLY A 715 -18.00 -28.09 -22.33
N VAL A 716 -17.25 -28.24 -23.42
CA VAL A 716 -17.22 -29.45 -24.23
C VAL A 716 -15.93 -30.21 -23.93
N THR A 717 -16.03 -31.52 -23.72
CA THR A 717 -14.85 -32.38 -23.65
C THR A 717 -14.92 -33.45 -24.72
N ALA A 718 -13.82 -33.61 -25.45
CA ALA A 718 -13.63 -34.62 -26.47
C ALA A 718 -12.83 -35.80 -25.92
N ARG A 719 -13.25 -37.03 -26.26
CA ARG A 719 -12.47 -38.24 -25.99
C ARG A 719 -11.57 -38.50 -27.19
N LEU A 720 -10.29 -38.20 -27.03
CA LEU A 720 -9.29 -38.30 -28.07
C LEU A 720 -8.78 -39.73 -28.27
N ASP A 721 -8.63 -40.44 -27.17
CA ASP A 721 -8.28 -41.87 -27.13
C ASP A 721 -8.98 -42.52 -25.91
N GLU A 722 -8.75 -43.80 -25.66
CA GLU A 722 -9.33 -44.52 -24.53
C GLU A 722 -9.07 -43.78 -23.21
N ASP A 723 -7.83 -43.33 -23.00
CA ASP A 723 -7.35 -42.69 -21.79
C ASP A 723 -6.94 -41.22 -21.99
N HIS A 724 -7.45 -40.57 -23.05
CA HIS A 724 -7.03 -39.21 -23.41
C HIS A 724 -8.22 -38.33 -23.74
N PHE A 725 -8.36 -37.22 -23.05
CA PHE A 725 -9.44 -36.25 -23.20
C PHE A 725 -8.90 -34.83 -23.42
N HIS A 726 -9.64 -34.04 -24.19
CA HIS A 726 -9.42 -32.62 -24.38
C HIS A 726 -10.65 -31.85 -23.92
N MET A 727 -10.53 -31.19 -22.78
CA MET A 727 -11.59 -30.40 -22.16
C MET A 727 -11.46 -28.94 -22.59
N THR A 728 -12.57 -28.34 -23.01
CA THR A 728 -12.71 -26.89 -23.10
C THR A 728 -13.53 -26.37 -21.92
N THR A 729 -13.21 -25.18 -21.44
CA THR A 729 -13.90 -24.49 -20.34
C THR A 729 -14.23 -23.07 -20.78
N THR A 730 -14.95 -22.30 -19.95
CA THR A 730 -15.14 -20.87 -20.20
C THR A 730 -13.79 -20.12 -20.23
N THR A 731 -13.76 -18.94 -20.88
CA THR A 731 -12.54 -18.10 -20.93
C THR A 731 -12.15 -17.61 -19.53
N GLY A 732 -13.13 -17.22 -18.70
CA GLY A 732 -12.89 -16.71 -17.35
C GLY A 732 -12.54 -17.80 -16.34
N GLY A 733 -13.10 -19.00 -16.50
CA GLY A 733 -12.92 -20.14 -15.57
C GLY A 733 -11.68 -20.98 -15.81
N ALA A 734 -10.94 -20.78 -16.91
CA ALA A 734 -9.84 -21.65 -17.35
C ALA A 734 -8.84 -22.05 -16.25
N ALA A 735 -8.32 -21.07 -15.50
CA ALA A 735 -7.38 -21.33 -14.41
C ALA A 735 -8.08 -22.02 -13.22
N HIS A 736 -9.27 -21.53 -12.86
CA HIS A 736 -10.03 -22.07 -11.73
C HIS A 736 -10.43 -23.54 -11.94
N VAL A 737 -10.85 -23.91 -13.15
CA VAL A 737 -11.19 -25.30 -13.47
C VAL A 737 -9.96 -26.20 -13.34
N LEU A 738 -8.80 -25.81 -13.86
CA LEU A 738 -7.58 -26.61 -13.70
C LEU A 738 -7.21 -26.79 -12.21
N ASP A 739 -7.24 -25.70 -11.44
CA ASP A 739 -6.97 -25.75 -10.00
C ASP A 739 -7.99 -26.63 -9.27
N TRP A 740 -9.25 -26.62 -9.70
CA TRP A 740 -10.31 -27.48 -9.17
C TRP A 740 -10.01 -28.96 -9.46
N LEU A 741 -9.69 -29.31 -10.70
CA LEU A 741 -9.33 -30.68 -11.07
C LEU A 741 -8.10 -31.16 -10.28
N GLU A 742 -7.06 -30.35 -10.21
CA GLU A 742 -5.83 -30.65 -9.47
C GLU A 742 -6.11 -30.83 -7.98
N SER A 743 -6.90 -29.94 -7.36
CA SER A 743 -7.27 -30.06 -5.94
C SER A 743 -7.93 -31.40 -5.65
N TRP A 744 -8.96 -31.79 -6.42
CA TRP A 744 -9.65 -33.06 -6.18
C TRP A 744 -8.74 -34.27 -6.46
N SER A 745 -7.94 -34.22 -7.52
CA SER A 745 -7.01 -35.31 -7.83
C SER A 745 -5.92 -35.48 -6.77
N GLN A 746 -5.43 -34.39 -6.18
CA GLN A 746 -4.33 -34.44 -5.21
C GLN A 746 -4.80 -34.69 -3.77
N THR A 747 -5.93 -34.11 -3.36
CA THR A 747 -6.35 -34.13 -1.96
C THR A 747 -7.40 -35.18 -1.66
N GLU A 748 -8.30 -35.48 -2.60
CA GLU A 748 -9.43 -36.38 -2.35
C GLU A 748 -9.29 -37.73 -3.06
N TRP A 749 -8.77 -37.75 -4.29
CA TRP A 749 -8.65 -38.95 -5.10
C TRP A 749 -7.22 -39.22 -5.62
N PRO A 750 -6.18 -39.18 -4.75
CA PRO A 750 -4.79 -39.40 -5.16
C PRO A 750 -4.52 -40.82 -5.68
N GLU A 751 -5.46 -41.76 -5.52
CA GLU A 751 -5.38 -43.10 -6.09
C GLU A 751 -5.63 -43.16 -7.61
N LEU A 752 -6.34 -42.19 -8.19
CA LEU A 752 -6.69 -42.20 -9.60
C LEU A 752 -5.46 -41.90 -10.48
N GLN A 753 -5.24 -42.74 -11.49
CA GLN A 753 -4.10 -42.65 -12.40
C GLN A 753 -4.41 -41.73 -13.58
N LEU A 754 -4.22 -40.42 -13.38
CA LEU A 754 -4.35 -39.42 -14.43
C LEU A 754 -3.49 -38.17 -14.18
N TYR A 755 -3.34 -37.37 -15.23
CA TYR A 755 -2.68 -36.07 -15.20
C TYR A 755 -3.54 -35.04 -15.95
N CYS A 756 -3.63 -33.85 -15.40
CA CYS A 756 -4.22 -32.69 -16.07
C CYS A 756 -3.09 -31.76 -16.54
N THR A 757 -3.20 -31.19 -17.74
CA THR A 757 -2.22 -30.23 -18.26
C THR A 757 -2.96 -29.11 -18.98
N SER A 758 -2.70 -27.85 -18.60
CA SER A 758 -3.23 -26.72 -19.37
C SER A 758 -2.65 -26.74 -20.78
N ALA A 759 -3.53 -26.83 -21.76
CA ALA A 759 -3.23 -26.63 -23.18
C ALA A 759 -3.82 -25.30 -23.69
N THR A 760 -4.23 -24.41 -22.78
CA THR A 760 -4.95 -23.16 -23.12
C THR A 760 -4.20 -22.31 -24.13
N GLU A 761 -2.92 -22.04 -23.90
CA GLU A 761 -2.10 -21.19 -24.79
C GLU A 761 -1.42 -21.97 -25.93
N GLN A 762 -1.53 -23.30 -25.93
CA GLN A 762 -0.95 -24.14 -26.98
C GLN A 762 -1.73 -24.05 -28.30
N TRP A 763 -3.04 -23.76 -28.23
CA TRP A 763 -3.95 -23.84 -29.38
C TRP A 763 -4.53 -22.47 -29.73
N ALA A 764 -4.36 -22.06 -30.98
CA ALA A 764 -5.18 -21.01 -31.59
C ALA A 764 -6.43 -21.66 -32.21
N VAL A 765 -7.57 -21.00 -32.04
CA VAL A 765 -8.87 -21.57 -32.44
C VAL A 765 -9.66 -20.58 -33.28
N ALA A 766 -10.02 -21.00 -34.49
CA ALA A 766 -10.98 -20.31 -35.34
C ALA A 766 -12.29 -21.10 -35.39
N ALA A 767 -13.38 -20.50 -34.93
CA ALA A 767 -14.70 -21.08 -35.01
C ALA A 767 -15.42 -20.51 -36.24
N VAL A 768 -15.66 -21.34 -37.25
CA VAL A 768 -16.46 -20.98 -38.44
C VAL A 768 -17.87 -21.53 -38.28
N CYS A 769 -18.88 -20.72 -38.55
CA CYS A 769 -20.28 -21.10 -38.41
C CYS A 769 -21.16 -20.58 -39.55
N GLY A 770 -22.26 -21.28 -39.80
CA GLY A 770 -23.28 -20.92 -40.79
C GLY A 770 -23.45 -21.96 -41.91
N PRO A 771 -24.46 -21.78 -42.77
CA PRO A 771 -24.83 -22.76 -43.79
C PRO A 771 -23.70 -23.05 -44.81
N ASN A 772 -22.79 -22.11 -45.05
CA ASN A 772 -21.65 -22.31 -45.95
C ASN A 772 -20.39 -22.84 -45.25
N ALA A 773 -20.40 -23.08 -43.94
CA ALA A 773 -19.20 -23.51 -43.19
C ALA A 773 -18.60 -24.80 -43.72
N ARG A 774 -19.43 -25.79 -44.08
CA ARG A 774 -18.96 -27.05 -44.67
C ARG A 774 -18.33 -26.85 -46.06
N ARG A 775 -18.87 -25.93 -46.85
CA ARG A 775 -18.34 -25.63 -48.19
C ARG A 775 -16.97 -24.98 -48.10
N LEU A 776 -16.80 -24.02 -47.17
CA LEU A 776 -15.49 -23.45 -46.87
C LEU A 776 -14.50 -24.54 -46.44
N MET A 777 -14.89 -25.43 -45.52
CA MET A 777 -14.01 -26.50 -45.07
C MET A 777 -13.63 -27.45 -46.22
N ALA A 778 -14.57 -27.80 -47.11
CA ALA A 778 -14.29 -28.63 -48.28
C ALA A 778 -13.31 -27.96 -49.27
N ASP A 779 -13.36 -26.63 -49.42
CA ASP A 779 -12.40 -25.90 -50.26
C ASP A 779 -10.96 -25.96 -49.71
N LEU A 780 -10.82 -25.98 -48.39
CA LEU A 780 -9.52 -25.95 -47.70
C LEU A 780 -8.98 -27.34 -47.36
N CYS A 781 -9.82 -28.37 -47.47
CA CYS A 781 -9.51 -29.76 -47.11
C CYS A 781 -10.14 -30.73 -48.16
N PRO A 782 -9.71 -30.68 -49.43
CA PRO A 782 -10.40 -31.37 -50.52
C PRO A 782 -10.42 -32.90 -50.40
N ASP A 783 -9.44 -33.48 -49.69
CA ASP A 783 -9.33 -34.92 -49.47
C ASP A 783 -10.07 -35.40 -48.19
N TRP A 784 -10.76 -34.49 -47.49
CA TRP A 784 -11.44 -34.79 -46.23
C TRP A 784 -12.94 -35.02 -46.45
N ASP A 785 -13.46 -36.19 -46.08
CA ASP A 785 -14.91 -36.46 -46.09
C ASP A 785 -15.61 -35.71 -44.94
N LEU A 786 -16.23 -34.59 -45.30
CA LEU A 786 -16.97 -33.72 -44.39
C LEU A 786 -18.48 -33.98 -44.45
N SER A 787 -18.95 -35.11 -44.97
CA SER A 787 -20.38 -35.48 -44.98
C SER A 787 -20.96 -35.62 -43.56
N PRO A 788 -22.27 -35.43 -43.33
CA PRO A 788 -22.85 -35.55 -41.99
C PRO A 788 -22.63 -36.94 -41.36
N GLU A 789 -22.55 -37.97 -42.19
CA GLU A 789 -22.33 -39.35 -41.80
C GLU A 789 -20.87 -39.60 -41.38
N ALA A 790 -19.90 -39.06 -42.15
CA ALA A 790 -18.48 -39.20 -41.86
C ALA A 790 -18.00 -38.31 -40.70
N PHE A 791 -18.54 -37.10 -40.60
CA PHE A 791 -18.22 -36.13 -39.55
C PHE A 791 -19.50 -35.67 -38.83
N PRO A 792 -20.06 -36.51 -37.92
CA PRO A 792 -21.31 -36.24 -37.22
C PRO A 792 -21.20 -35.09 -36.20
N HIS A 793 -22.32 -34.48 -35.83
CA HIS A 793 -22.35 -33.46 -34.78
C HIS A 793 -21.85 -34.03 -33.45
N MET A 794 -21.17 -33.19 -32.65
CA MET A 794 -20.52 -33.60 -31.39
C MET A 794 -19.47 -34.69 -31.59
N SER A 795 -18.69 -34.57 -32.65
CA SER A 795 -17.48 -35.37 -32.87
C SER A 795 -16.28 -34.49 -33.22
N TRP A 796 -15.10 -35.09 -33.28
CA TRP A 796 -13.86 -34.41 -33.63
C TRP A 796 -12.99 -35.32 -34.51
N GLN A 797 -12.10 -34.71 -35.28
CA GLN A 797 -11.16 -35.40 -36.16
C GLN A 797 -9.86 -34.58 -36.28
N ASP A 798 -8.71 -35.27 -36.40
CA ASP A 798 -7.43 -34.66 -36.76
C ASP A 798 -7.22 -34.78 -38.28
N GLY A 799 -6.64 -33.74 -38.89
CA GLY A 799 -6.40 -33.68 -40.32
C GLY A 799 -5.55 -32.48 -40.72
N GLU A 800 -5.62 -32.10 -41.99
CA GLU A 800 -5.00 -30.88 -42.50
C GLU A 800 -6.05 -29.89 -42.97
N VAL A 801 -5.92 -28.63 -42.56
CA VAL A 801 -6.75 -27.50 -43.03
C VAL A 801 -5.80 -26.48 -43.64
N ALA A 802 -5.97 -26.18 -44.94
CA ALA A 802 -5.07 -25.28 -45.66
C ALA A 802 -3.57 -25.69 -45.56
N GLY A 803 -3.28 -26.99 -45.52
CA GLY A 803 -1.94 -27.54 -45.36
C GLY A 803 -1.34 -27.41 -43.94
N LEU A 804 -2.16 -27.02 -42.95
CA LEU A 804 -1.78 -26.95 -41.54
C LEU A 804 -2.36 -28.15 -40.80
N SER A 805 -1.54 -28.85 -40.00
CA SER A 805 -2.03 -29.88 -39.08
C SER A 805 -3.00 -29.25 -38.07
N ALA A 806 -4.23 -29.73 -38.07
CA ALA A 806 -5.33 -29.15 -37.31
C ALA A 806 -6.18 -30.24 -36.66
N ARG A 807 -6.70 -29.90 -35.49
CA ARG A 807 -7.77 -30.64 -34.84
C ARG A 807 -9.08 -29.90 -35.06
N VAL A 808 -10.06 -30.55 -35.68
CA VAL A 808 -11.35 -29.93 -35.97
C VAL A 808 -12.43 -30.59 -35.13
N PHE A 809 -13.26 -29.76 -34.49
CA PHE A 809 -14.42 -30.20 -33.74
C PHE A 809 -15.70 -29.74 -34.45
N ARG A 810 -16.66 -30.65 -34.67
CA ARG A 810 -18.00 -30.29 -35.17
C ARG A 810 -18.91 -29.93 -33.99
N ILE A 811 -18.55 -28.82 -33.35
CA ILE A 811 -19.22 -28.21 -32.19
C ILE A 811 -19.43 -26.72 -32.46
N GLY A 812 -20.38 -26.11 -31.78
CA GLY A 812 -20.65 -24.69 -31.93
C GLY A 812 -21.59 -24.16 -30.87
N PHE A 813 -21.52 -22.84 -30.66
CA PHE A 813 -22.28 -22.12 -29.64
C PHE A 813 -23.32 -21.15 -30.24
N THR A 814 -23.49 -21.14 -31.55
CA THR A 814 -24.42 -20.24 -32.25
C THR A 814 -25.74 -20.91 -32.62
N GLY A 815 -25.84 -22.23 -32.48
CA GLY A 815 -26.97 -23.01 -32.99
C GLY A 815 -26.94 -23.25 -34.50
N GLU A 816 -25.87 -22.86 -35.19
CA GLU A 816 -25.62 -23.17 -36.61
C GLU A 816 -24.63 -24.33 -36.77
N LEU A 817 -24.59 -24.90 -37.98
CA LEU A 817 -23.48 -25.78 -38.36
C LEU A 817 -22.15 -25.05 -38.14
N SER A 818 -21.27 -25.67 -37.35
CA SER A 818 -20.04 -25.03 -36.90
C SER A 818 -18.87 -26.01 -36.90
N PHE A 819 -17.68 -25.47 -37.18
CA PHE A 819 -16.39 -26.17 -37.05
C PHE A 819 -15.44 -25.30 -36.23
N GLU A 820 -14.91 -25.84 -35.13
CA GLU A 820 -13.82 -25.21 -34.38
C GLU A 820 -12.49 -25.82 -34.80
N ILE A 821 -11.65 -25.02 -35.44
CA ILE A 821 -10.39 -25.45 -36.05
C ILE A 821 -9.25 -25.03 -35.13
N ASN A 822 -8.60 -26.02 -34.54
CA ASN A 822 -7.54 -25.85 -33.54
C ASN A 822 -6.20 -26.15 -34.21
N VAL A 823 -5.29 -25.18 -34.20
CA VAL A 823 -3.91 -25.34 -34.67
C VAL A 823 -2.94 -24.92 -33.56
N PRO A 824 -1.68 -25.41 -33.57
CA PRO A 824 -0.67 -24.88 -32.66
C PRO A 824 -0.62 -23.34 -32.77
N ALA A 825 -0.54 -22.63 -31.64
CA ALA A 825 -0.78 -21.19 -31.58
C ALA A 825 0.04 -20.34 -32.57
N GLY A 826 1.28 -20.77 -32.88
CA GLY A 826 2.13 -20.14 -33.88
C GLY A 826 1.56 -20.14 -35.31
N HIS A 827 0.66 -21.07 -35.64
CA HIS A 827 -0.03 -21.15 -36.93
C HIS A 827 -1.37 -20.40 -36.96
N GLY A 828 -1.82 -19.82 -35.83
CA GLY A 828 -3.10 -19.10 -35.73
C GLY A 828 -3.28 -18.01 -36.80
N PRO A 829 -2.31 -17.10 -37.01
CA PRO A 829 -2.42 -16.08 -38.07
C PRO A 829 -2.55 -16.68 -39.47
N ALA A 830 -1.80 -17.74 -39.78
CA ALA A 830 -1.84 -18.38 -41.09
C ALA A 830 -3.20 -19.05 -41.35
N LEU A 831 -3.73 -19.77 -40.34
CA LEU A 831 -5.07 -20.35 -40.40
C LEU A 831 -6.13 -19.27 -40.61
N TRP A 832 -6.10 -18.21 -39.80
CA TRP A 832 -7.08 -17.13 -39.87
C TRP A 832 -7.10 -16.46 -41.25
N HIS A 833 -5.92 -16.14 -41.80
CA HIS A 833 -5.81 -15.60 -43.15
C HIS A 833 -6.35 -16.56 -44.21
N ALA A 834 -6.01 -17.85 -44.14
CA ALA A 834 -6.49 -18.84 -45.10
C ALA A 834 -8.02 -18.95 -45.10
N LEU A 835 -8.64 -19.00 -43.90
CA LEU A 835 -10.10 -19.05 -43.74
C LEU A 835 -10.78 -17.78 -44.24
N MET A 836 -10.25 -16.61 -43.89
CA MET A 836 -10.79 -15.33 -44.34
C MET A 836 -10.73 -15.21 -45.87
N THR A 837 -9.58 -15.51 -46.49
CA THR A 837 -9.41 -15.42 -47.94
C THR A 837 -10.28 -16.42 -48.70
N ALA A 838 -10.29 -17.71 -48.31
CA ALA A 838 -11.14 -18.70 -48.96
C ALA A 838 -12.63 -18.43 -48.74
N GLY A 839 -12.98 -17.80 -47.62
CA GLY A 839 -14.34 -17.43 -47.25
C GLY A 839 -14.91 -16.21 -47.98
N GLU A 840 -14.08 -15.41 -48.69
CA GLU A 840 -14.54 -14.19 -49.39
C GLU A 840 -15.67 -14.47 -50.37
N LYS A 841 -15.60 -15.58 -51.13
CA LYS A 841 -16.65 -16.00 -52.08
C LYS A 841 -17.98 -16.38 -51.41
N TYR A 842 -17.97 -16.60 -50.09
CA TYR A 842 -19.16 -16.85 -49.27
C TYR A 842 -19.54 -15.64 -48.40
N ALA A 843 -18.92 -14.47 -48.63
CA ALA A 843 -19.10 -13.27 -47.80
C ALA A 843 -18.83 -13.53 -46.30
N ILE A 844 -17.76 -14.27 -46.00
CA ILE A 844 -17.34 -14.54 -44.61
C ILE A 844 -17.26 -13.25 -43.81
N THR A 845 -17.89 -13.26 -42.63
CA THR A 845 -17.94 -12.10 -41.74
C THR A 845 -17.28 -12.43 -40.40
N PRO A 846 -16.20 -11.72 -40.01
CA PRO A 846 -15.68 -11.86 -38.66
C PRO A 846 -16.69 -11.29 -37.67
N PHE A 847 -16.89 -11.97 -36.55
CA PHE A 847 -17.76 -11.49 -35.48
C PHE A 847 -17.11 -11.61 -34.11
N GLY A 848 -17.50 -10.69 -33.22
CA GLY A 848 -16.96 -10.61 -31.87
C GLY A 848 -17.84 -11.26 -30.81
N THR A 849 -17.52 -11.02 -29.55
CA THR A 849 -18.25 -11.57 -28.40
C THR A 849 -19.68 -11.07 -28.30
N GLU A 850 -20.00 -9.84 -28.72
CA GLU A 850 -21.38 -9.34 -28.67
C GLU A 850 -22.30 -10.13 -29.60
N ALA A 851 -21.90 -10.32 -30.86
CA ALA A 851 -22.67 -11.14 -31.81
C ALA A 851 -22.75 -12.61 -31.36
N MET A 852 -21.69 -13.14 -30.73
CA MET A 852 -21.73 -14.47 -30.11
C MET A 852 -22.78 -14.54 -28.98
N HIS A 853 -22.88 -13.51 -28.14
CA HIS A 853 -23.90 -13.42 -27.07
C HIS A 853 -25.32 -13.38 -27.61
N VAL A 854 -25.57 -12.66 -28.72
CA VAL A 854 -26.88 -12.68 -29.37
C VAL A 854 -27.19 -14.09 -29.90
N LEU A 855 -26.29 -14.68 -30.69
CA LEU A 855 -26.51 -15.96 -31.37
C LEU A 855 -26.78 -17.11 -30.40
N ARG A 856 -26.03 -17.18 -29.29
CA ARG A 856 -26.22 -18.21 -28.26
C ARG A 856 -27.53 -18.03 -27.49
N ALA A 857 -27.91 -16.77 -27.23
CA ALA A 857 -29.13 -16.46 -26.48
C ALA A 857 -30.40 -16.71 -27.30
N GLU A 858 -30.36 -16.51 -28.62
CA GLU A 858 -31.47 -16.85 -29.52
C GLU A 858 -31.90 -18.33 -29.41
N VAL A 859 -30.94 -19.23 -29.21
CA VAL A 859 -31.18 -20.69 -29.08
C VAL A 859 -31.23 -21.19 -27.63
N GLY A 860 -31.05 -20.29 -26.67
CA GLY A 860 -31.17 -20.56 -25.24
C GLY A 860 -29.96 -21.24 -24.59
N PHE A 861 -28.77 -21.05 -25.14
CA PHE A 861 -27.55 -21.46 -24.46
C PHE A 861 -27.18 -20.46 -23.37
N ILE A 862 -26.64 -20.96 -22.26
CA ILE A 862 -26.25 -20.18 -21.08
C ILE A 862 -24.85 -19.60 -21.27
N MET A 863 -24.56 -18.49 -20.60
CA MET A 863 -23.19 -18.07 -20.34
C MET A 863 -22.96 -18.08 -18.83
N VAL A 864 -22.02 -18.89 -18.37
CA VAL A 864 -21.66 -18.94 -16.94
C VAL A 864 -21.16 -17.55 -16.50
N GLY A 865 -21.64 -17.09 -15.35
CA GLY A 865 -21.39 -15.73 -14.85
C GLY A 865 -22.39 -14.67 -15.33
N GLN A 866 -23.24 -15.00 -16.32
CA GLN A 866 -24.32 -14.13 -16.80
C GLN A 866 -25.70 -14.73 -16.49
N GLU A 867 -25.97 -15.97 -16.93
CA GLU A 867 -27.16 -16.74 -16.52
C GLU A 867 -26.96 -17.48 -15.19
N THR A 868 -25.74 -17.47 -14.66
CA THR A 868 -25.41 -18.04 -13.35
C THR A 868 -24.69 -17.00 -12.51
N ASP A 869 -25.05 -16.92 -11.23
CA ASP A 869 -24.53 -15.93 -10.27
C ASP A 869 -23.95 -16.57 -8.99
N GLY A 870 -23.64 -17.87 -9.07
CA GLY A 870 -23.24 -18.70 -7.92
C GLY A 870 -24.41 -19.24 -7.09
N THR A 871 -25.67 -18.99 -7.48
CA THR A 871 -26.86 -19.53 -6.80
C THR A 871 -27.74 -20.41 -7.68
N VAL A 872 -27.34 -20.61 -8.93
CA VAL A 872 -28.13 -21.27 -9.97
C VAL A 872 -27.69 -22.72 -10.15
N THR A 873 -28.64 -23.65 -10.01
CA THR A 873 -28.42 -25.08 -10.22
C THR A 873 -28.70 -25.48 -11.67
N PRO A 874 -28.30 -26.69 -12.12
CA PRO A 874 -28.73 -27.22 -13.42
C PRO A 874 -30.25 -27.29 -13.60
N HIS A 875 -30.99 -27.47 -12.50
CA HIS A 875 -32.46 -27.49 -12.54
C HIS A 875 -33.03 -26.11 -12.80
N ASP A 876 -32.46 -25.08 -12.19
CA ASP A 876 -32.85 -23.68 -12.38
C ASP A 876 -32.64 -23.24 -13.84
N LEU A 877 -31.62 -23.77 -14.53
CA LEU A 877 -31.35 -23.51 -15.95
C LEU A 877 -32.23 -24.30 -16.94
N GLY A 878 -33.15 -25.13 -16.45
CA GLY A 878 -33.92 -26.05 -17.31
C GLY A 878 -33.10 -27.22 -17.86
N LEU A 879 -31.85 -27.39 -17.42
CA LEU A 879 -30.92 -28.45 -17.84
C LEU A 879 -30.92 -29.66 -16.90
N GLY A 880 -31.92 -29.78 -16.02
CA GLY A 880 -32.04 -30.86 -15.04
C GLY A 880 -32.02 -32.29 -15.63
N ARG A 881 -32.41 -32.46 -16.91
CA ARG A 881 -32.32 -33.77 -17.61
C ARG A 881 -30.88 -34.23 -17.85
N MET A 882 -29.91 -33.32 -17.83
CA MET A 882 -28.48 -33.63 -17.97
C MET A 882 -27.89 -34.21 -16.67
N VAL A 883 -28.53 -33.94 -15.54
CA VAL A 883 -28.08 -34.40 -14.23
C VAL A 883 -28.25 -35.92 -14.12
N SER A 884 -27.15 -36.64 -13.92
CA SER A 884 -27.19 -38.10 -13.88
C SER A 884 -27.89 -38.63 -12.64
N SER A 885 -28.91 -39.46 -12.83
CA SER A 885 -29.50 -40.29 -11.77
C SER A 885 -28.69 -41.56 -11.48
N LYS A 886 -27.80 -41.98 -12.39
CA LYS A 886 -27.13 -43.29 -12.38
C LYS A 886 -25.75 -43.32 -11.71
N LYS A 887 -25.13 -42.16 -11.48
CA LYS A 887 -23.83 -42.03 -10.82
C LYS A 887 -23.85 -40.92 -9.79
N ASP A 888 -22.90 -40.94 -8.86
CA ASP A 888 -22.61 -39.78 -8.02
C ASP A 888 -21.64 -38.82 -8.72
N PHE A 889 -21.59 -37.56 -8.27
CA PHE A 889 -20.68 -36.52 -8.77
C PHE A 889 -20.65 -35.32 -7.80
N LEU A 890 -19.66 -34.45 -7.97
CA LEU A 890 -19.48 -33.24 -7.17
C LEU A 890 -20.72 -32.34 -7.20
N GLY A 891 -21.21 -31.97 -6.02
CA GLY A 891 -22.40 -31.13 -5.86
C GLY A 891 -23.75 -31.86 -5.91
N LYS A 892 -23.80 -33.13 -6.36
CA LYS A 892 -25.07 -33.89 -6.47
C LYS A 892 -25.85 -33.91 -5.15
N ARG A 893 -25.14 -34.14 -4.04
CA ARG A 893 -25.74 -34.22 -2.69
C ARG A 893 -26.48 -32.93 -2.30
N SER A 894 -26.04 -31.78 -2.79
CA SER A 894 -26.62 -30.49 -2.45
C SER A 894 -27.87 -30.16 -3.27
N LEU A 895 -28.09 -30.84 -4.40
CA LEU A 895 -29.31 -30.70 -5.21
C LEU A 895 -30.58 -31.23 -4.53
N SER A 896 -30.45 -31.92 -3.39
CA SER A 896 -31.58 -32.44 -2.61
C SER A 896 -31.77 -31.74 -1.26
N ARG A 897 -31.16 -30.56 -1.06
CA ARG A 897 -31.32 -29.76 0.16
C ARG A 897 -32.64 -28.98 0.12
N SER A 898 -33.12 -28.55 1.29
CA SER A 898 -34.40 -27.83 1.40
C SER A 898 -34.47 -26.59 0.49
N ASP A 899 -33.39 -25.82 0.35
CA ASP A 899 -33.37 -24.64 -0.51
C ASP A 899 -33.39 -24.97 -2.02
N THR A 900 -32.63 -25.98 -2.46
CA THR A 900 -32.58 -26.42 -3.86
C THR A 900 -33.83 -27.18 -4.29
N MET A 901 -34.62 -27.67 -3.33
CA MET A 901 -35.91 -28.32 -3.53
C MET A 901 -37.10 -27.34 -3.49
N ARG A 902 -36.89 -26.05 -3.24
CA ARG A 902 -37.98 -25.06 -3.25
C ARG A 902 -38.64 -24.99 -4.64
N GLN A 903 -39.96 -24.78 -4.66
CA GLN A 903 -40.72 -24.61 -5.90
C GLN A 903 -40.62 -23.18 -6.47
N ASP A 904 -40.26 -22.20 -5.63
CA ASP A 904 -40.18 -20.78 -5.98
C ASP A 904 -38.74 -20.33 -6.33
N ARG A 905 -37.85 -21.26 -6.70
CA ARG A 905 -36.50 -20.91 -7.13
C ARG A 905 -36.53 -20.06 -8.41
N PRO A 906 -35.64 -19.06 -8.55
CA PRO A 906 -35.45 -18.38 -9.82
C PRO A 906 -35.01 -19.38 -10.90
N GLN A 907 -35.73 -19.41 -12.01
CA GLN A 907 -35.54 -20.33 -13.12
C GLN A 907 -35.34 -19.54 -14.42
N LEU A 908 -34.48 -20.05 -15.29
CA LEU A 908 -34.15 -19.41 -16.56
C LEU A 908 -35.34 -19.46 -17.51
N VAL A 909 -35.81 -18.28 -17.90
CA VAL A 909 -36.92 -18.08 -18.83
C VAL A 909 -36.52 -17.12 -19.96
N GLY A 910 -37.28 -17.17 -21.04
CA GLY A 910 -37.27 -16.14 -22.07
C GLY A 910 -38.23 -15.01 -21.71
N LEU A 911 -37.90 -13.78 -22.12
CA LEU A 911 -38.69 -12.59 -21.92
C LEU A 911 -38.83 -11.85 -23.25
N LEU A 912 -40.07 -11.53 -23.61
CA LEU A 912 -40.42 -10.87 -24.86
C LEU A 912 -41.13 -9.55 -24.52
N PRO A 913 -40.40 -8.41 -24.46
CA PRO A 913 -41.00 -7.10 -24.25
C PRO A 913 -42.16 -6.85 -25.22
N GLU A 914 -43.26 -6.28 -24.73
CA GLU A 914 -44.45 -6.04 -25.57
C GLU A 914 -44.13 -5.08 -26.72
N ASP A 915 -43.34 -4.03 -26.47
CA ASP A 915 -42.71 -3.25 -27.53
C ASP A 915 -41.55 -4.05 -28.13
N PRO A 916 -41.66 -4.55 -29.38
CA PRO A 916 -40.64 -5.38 -30.01
C PRO A 916 -39.35 -4.61 -30.34
N GLN A 917 -39.33 -3.28 -30.21
CA GLN A 917 -38.15 -2.46 -30.44
C GLN A 917 -37.42 -2.08 -29.14
N LEU A 918 -38.06 -2.28 -27.98
CA LEU A 918 -37.49 -1.91 -26.69
C LEU A 918 -36.50 -2.98 -26.21
N ARG A 919 -35.20 -2.62 -26.15
CA ARG A 919 -34.18 -3.42 -25.48
C ARG A 919 -34.14 -3.02 -24.01
N VAL A 920 -34.50 -3.94 -23.12
CA VAL A 920 -34.47 -3.72 -21.68
C VAL A 920 -33.04 -3.85 -21.15
N PRO A 921 -32.67 -3.18 -20.04
CA PRO A 921 -31.33 -3.30 -19.51
C PRO A 921 -31.12 -4.66 -18.83
N GLU A 922 -29.94 -5.24 -19.03
CA GLU A 922 -29.47 -6.37 -18.23
C GLU A 922 -29.39 -5.95 -16.74
N GLY A 923 -29.80 -6.82 -15.83
CA GLY A 923 -29.96 -6.53 -14.40
C GLY A 923 -31.30 -5.89 -13.99
N ALA A 924 -32.16 -5.54 -14.95
CA ALA A 924 -33.50 -5.01 -14.64
C ALA A 924 -34.32 -6.00 -13.81
N GLN A 925 -35.14 -5.48 -12.88
CA GLN A 925 -35.90 -6.30 -11.95
C GLN A 925 -37.22 -6.77 -12.55
N LEU A 926 -37.58 -8.03 -12.30
CA LEU A 926 -38.88 -8.59 -12.69
C LEU A 926 -39.88 -8.39 -11.55
N ILE A 927 -40.99 -7.73 -11.80
CA ILE A 927 -42.05 -7.43 -10.82
C ILE A 927 -43.43 -7.82 -11.37
N ALA A 928 -44.37 -8.12 -10.47
CA ALA A 928 -45.72 -8.51 -10.86
C ALA A 928 -46.56 -7.37 -11.45
N GLY A 929 -46.41 -6.15 -10.92
CA GLY A 929 -47.24 -5.00 -11.26
C GLY A 929 -46.54 -3.96 -12.13
N ALA A 930 -47.33 -3.10 -12.76
CA ALA A 930 -46.85 -2.00 -13.60
C ALA A 930 -46.35 -0.77 -12.81
N ASP A 931 -46.42 -0.80 -11.48
CA ASP A 931 -45.92 0.27 -10.61
C ASP A 931 -44.52 -0.10 -10.08
N PRO A 932 -43.45 0.59 -10.53
CA PRO A 932 -42.10 0.33 -10.06
C PRO A 932 -41.79 0.97 -8.68
N ALA A 933 -42.71 1.75 -8.10
CA ALA A 933 -42.47 2.47 -6.86
C ALA A 933 -42.41 1.52 -5.63
N PRO A 934 -41.40 1.64 -4.75
CA PRO A 934 -41.33 0.84 -3.53
C PRO A 934 -42.53 1.05 -2.59
N PRO A 935 -42.97 0.01 -1.85
CA PRO A 935 -42.38 -1.32 -1.78
C PRO A 935 -42.92 -2.25 -2.89
N GLN A 936 -42.03 -2.72 -3.77
CA GLN A 936 -42.29 -3.82 -4.71
C GLN A 936 -41.38 -5.00 -4.38
N ARG A 937 -41.94 -6.21 -4.44
CA ARG A 937 -41.17 -7.43 -4.29
C ARG A 937 -40.63 -7.87 -5.66
N GLY A 938 -39.31 -7.83 -5.83
CA GLY A 938 -38.65 -8.44 -6.97
C GLY A 938 -38.89 -9.95 -7.03
N GLN A 939 -39.22 -10.46 -8.20
CA GLN A 939 -39.43 -11.88 -8.49
C GLN A 939 -38.28 -12.49 -9.29
N GLY A 940 -37.27 -11.71 -9.62
CA GLY A 940 -36.22 -12.13 -10.54
C GLY A 940 -35.53 -10.94 -11.19
N HIS A 941 -34.68 -11.23 -12.15
CA HIS A 941 -33.98 -10.21 -12.93
C HIS A 941 -33.69 -10.67 -14.36
N VAL A 942 -33.48 -9.70 -15.25
CA VAL A 942 -32.97 -9.92 -16.62
C VAL A 942 -31.48 -10.25 -16.55
N THR A 943 -31.05 -11.36 -17.17
CA THR A 943 -29.64 -11.77 -17.23
C THR A 943 -28.98 -11.36 -18.53
N SER A 944 -29.73 -11.44 -19.64
CA SER A 944 -29.26 -11.10 -20.98
C SER A 944 -30.34 -10.32 -21.73
N SER A 945 -29.98 -9.30 -22.52
CA SER A 945 -30.95 -8.62 -23.39
C SER A 945 -30.35 -8.09 -24.69
N TYR A 946 -30.98 -8.46 -25.80
CA TYR A 946 -30.47 -8.16 -27.13
C TYR A 946 -31.59 -7.74 -28.09
N ARG A 947 -31.18 -7.09 -29.18
CA ARG A 947 -31.96 -7.03 -30.42
C ARG A 947 -31.55 -8.20 -31.29
N SER A 948 -32.50 -8.98 -31.77
CA SER A 948 -32.23 -10.05 -32.74
C SER A 948 -32.73 -9.64 -34.12
N PRO A 949 -31.83 -9.49 -35.11
CA PRO A 949 -32.25 -9.28 -36.49
C PRO A 949 -32.88 -10.53 -37.10
N ASN A 950 -32.60 -11.73 -36.55
CA ASN A 950 -33.20 -12.99 -37.00
C ASN A 950 -34.68 -13.12 -36.53
N LEU A 951 -35.00 -12.62 -35.34
CA LEU A 951 -36.37 -12.59 -34.81
C LEU A 951 -37.14 -11.34 -35.26
N GLY A 952 -36.44 -10.32 -35.77
CA GLY A 952 -37.03 -9.02 -36.13
C GLY A 952 -37.48 -8.19 -34.92
N ARG A 953 -36.96 -8.48 -33.72
CA ARG A 953 -37.38 -7.87 -32.46
C ARG A 953 -36.34 -7.99 -31.36
N THR A 954 -36.57 -7.30 -30.25
CA THR A 954 -35.83 -7.46 -28.99
C THR A 954 -36.35 -8.65 -28.19
N PHE A 955 -35.45 -9.23 -27.39
CA PHE A 955 -35.73 -10.32 -26.47
C PHE A 955 -34.75 -10.28 -25.29
N ALA A 956 -35.05 -11.05 -24.25
CA ALA A 956 -34.19 -11.18 -23.09
C ALA A 956 -34.24 -12.60 -22.51
N LEU A 957 -33.20 -12.97 -21.77
CA LEU A 957 -33.23 -14.08 -20.81
C LEU A 957 -33.31 -13.49 -19.41
N GLY A 958 -33.91 -14.23 -18.48
CA GLY A 958 -33.97 -13.82 -17.09
C GLY A 958 -34.17 -14.99 -16.14
N LEU A 959 -33.83 -14.78 -14.87
CA LEU A 959 -34.11 -15.71 -13.78
C LEU A 959 -35.39 -15.25 -13.08
N LEU A 960 -36.47 -16.01 -13.23
CA LEU A 960 -37.79 -15.71 -12.67
C LEU A 960 -38.21 -16.77 -11.66
N GLN A 961 -38.65 -16.36 -10.46
CA GLN A 961 -39.16 -17.26 -9.43
C GLN A 961 -40.30 -18.14 -9.99
N GLY A 962 -40.10 -19.46 -9.95
CA GLY A 962 -41.04 -20.44 -10.50
C GLY A 962 -41.24 -20.33 -12.02
N GLY A 963 -40.28 -19.76 -12.75
CA GLY A 963 -40.43 -19.32 -14.13
C GLY A 963 -40.89 -20.39 -15.13
N HIS A 964 -40.49 -21.66 -14.96
CA HIS A 964 -40.83 -22.73 -15.91
C HIS A 964 -42.34 -23.01 -16.00
N GLU A 965 -43.10 -22.76 -14.94
CA GLU A 965 -44.55 -22.95 -14.90
C GLU A 965 -45.33 -21.69 -15.34
N ARG A 966 -44.62 -20.60 -15.63
CA ARG A 966 -45.18 -19.26 -15.88
C ARG A 966 -45.08 -18.82 -17.34
N HIS A 967 -44.74 -19.72 -18.25
CA HIS A 967 -44.74 -19.43 -19.68
C HIS A 967 -46.15 -19.00 -20.15
N GLY A 968 -46.22 -17.91 -20.91
CA GLY A 968 -47.47 -17.27 -21.34
C GLY A 968 -47.99 -16.19 -20.38
N GLU A 969 -47.42 -16.07 -19.18
CA GLU A 969 -47.72 -14.96 -18.26
C GLU A 969 -47.08 -13.66 -18.75
N THR A 970 -47.72 -12.52 -18.48
CA THR A 970 -47.11 -11.20 -18.61
C THR A 970 -46.49 -10.78 -17.28
N ILE A 971 -45.18 -10.52 -17.29
CA ILE A 971 -44.43 -9.92 -16.16
C ILE A 971 -44.05 -8.48 -16.51
N HIS A 972 -43.68 -7.66 -15.53
CA HIS A 972 -43.18 -6.31 -15.77
C HIS A 972 -41.68 -6.22 -15.46
N ILE A 973 -40.93 -5.56 -16.34
CA ILE A 973 -39.49 -5.33 -16.22
C ILE A 973 -39.28 -3.89 -15.76
N ALA A 974 -38.78 -3.71 -14.54
CA ALA A 974 -38.63 -2.41 -13.90
C ALA A 974 -37.19 -1.88 -13.99
N PHE A 975 -37.06 -0.67 -14.53
CA PHE A 975 -35.81 0.09 -14.66
C PHE A 975 -36.10 1.59 -14.87
N ASP A 976 -35.21 2.47 -14.41
CA ASP A 976 -35.29 3.93 -14.58
C ASP A 976 -36.65 4.56 -14.21
N GLY A 977 -37.33 4.03 -13.19
CA GLY A 977 -38.64 4.51 -12.74
C GLY A 977 -39.81 4.11 -13.66
N SER A 978 -39.57 3.23 -14.64
CA SER A 978 -40.57 2.63 -15.51
C SER A 978 -40.74 1.14 -15.24
N ALA A 979 -41.87 0.57 -15.65
CA ALA A 979 -42.12 -0.86 -15.62
C ALA A 979 -42.80 -1.27 -16.94
N VAL A 980 -42.11 -2.07 -17.75
CA VAL A 980 -42.59 -2.44 -19.10
C VAL A 980 -43.08 -3.88 -19.13
N PRO A 981 -44.23 -4.17 -19.74
CA PRO A 981 -44.75 -5.53 -19.84
C PRO A 981 -43.90 -6.39 -20.79
N ALA A 982 -43.70 -7.65 -20.42
CA ALA A 982 -43.02 -8.65 -21.21
C ALA A 982 -43.70 -10.02 -21.05
N ALA A 983 -43.87 -10.74 -22.15
CA ALA A 983 -44.36 -12.11 -22.11
C ALA A 983 -43.24 -13.06 -21.68
N VAL A 984 -43.52 -13.91 -20.71
CA VAL A 984 -42.62 -14.98 -20.26
C VAL A 984 -42.72 -16.15 -21.23
N THR A 985 -41.60 -16.65 -21.73
CA THR A 985 -41.54 -17.78 -22.68
C THR A 985 -40.50 -18.81 -22.24
N ALA A 986 -40.43 -19.94 -22.94
CA ALA A 986 -39.25 -20.79 -22.85
C ALA A 986 -38.00 -19.97 -23.25
N PRO A 987 -36.82 -20.24 -22.67
CA PRO A 987 -35.59 -19.51 -22.94
C PRO A 987 -34.98 -19.83 -24.33
N ARG A 988 -35.79 -20.27 -25.30
CA ARG A 988 -35.38 -20.64 -26.65
C ARG A 988 -36.32 -19.97 -27.65
N PHE A 989 -35.76 -19.11 -28.51
CA PHE A 989 -36.52 -18.30 -29.47
C PHE A 989 -36.38 -18.82 -30.91
N LEU A 990 -35.26 -19.47 -31.23
CA LEU A 990 -35.01 -20.16 -32.49
C LEU A 990 -34.74 -21.64 -32.24
N ASP A 991 -35.20 -22.50 -33.15
CA ASP A 991 -34.80 -23.90 -33.20
C ASP A 991 -33.57 -24.03 -34.11
N PRO A 992 -32.44 -24.58 -33.64
CA PRO A 992 -31.24 -24.80 -34.46
C PRO A 992 -31.45 -25.70 -35.70
N GLY A 993 -32.61 -26.36 -35.85
CA GLY A 993 -32.95 -27.15 -37.04
C GLY A 993 -32.15 -28.44 -37.21
N GLU A 994 -32.39 -29.18 -38.30
CA GLU A 994 -31.68 -30.45 -38.61
C GLU A 994 -30.28 -30.20 -39.18
N ALA A 995 -30.01 -29.05 -39.81
CA ALA A 995 -28.72 -28.77 -40.43
C ALA A 995 -27.59 -28.48 -39.42
N ALA A 996 -27.94 -28.00 -38.22
CA ALA A 996 -27.01 -27.82 -37.12
C ALA A 996 -26.74 -29.13 -36.35
N LYS A 997 -27.73 -30.02 -36.30
CA LYS A 997 -27.64 -31.38 -35.75
C LYS A 997 -26.85 -32.31 -36.70
#